data_AF-A0A8T3MD97-F1
#
_entry.id   AF-A0A8T3MD97-F1
#
_cell.length_a   1.000
_cell.length_b   1.000
_cell.length_c   1.000
_cell.angle_alpha   90.00
_cell.angle_beta   90.00
_cell.angle_gamma   90.00
#
_symmetry.space_group_name_H-M   'P 1'
#
loop_
_entity.id
_entity.type
_entity.pdbx_description
1 polymer ?
#
loop_
_entity_poly.entity_id
_entity_poly.type
_entity_poly.pdbx_seq_one_letter_code
_entity_poly.pdbx_strand_id
1 'polypeptide(L)'
;MSSVPTRSGHHPRNPVLRVLAFSVLLGAQTVWAGAASAAPADTAPVADITAEPEGDAAAAGLTPTIHWEDVQKHADDKIDFTPGERASVGFKPRSGDRWKVGGVEPQALPAGRLTGRQMRDLQVTPPAKAPAEPDIAPAPTEESTAEPTPAAVPSPTTDPGASPAAPIDPAVDQPVVDPSDVSPAVGASWSGGTVAGDVDLQARVDPGALRREVFGFLPYWEVNASDLSIQYDKISTIAYFGVGANGDGTLQKLNSNGTLTTGWGGWTSSKMTSIINEAHGTGTRVVLTIQSFAWNTSGTNRQKQLLGSSTNRLRLAREIVAAVRNRGADGVNLDFEPLASGYGPQFTALVRTVRAELDKVAKGYQITFDTLGFIGNYPIEDATAPGGADAIFVMGYDYRTSAHSPVGSIAPLSRTGYDINETVAAYTARVPASKIILGVPYYGRAWSTDTAQLNAKNISGVQYGASSTVLYTSALPIFASHGKNYETKEQVAWTAYRRENCTQTYGCVTPWRQLYIDDARGLGAKYALVNQYNLRGAGIWALGYDGTRPELWQAIEDHFVTDTVPPTVSSTAATSAYVSPNGDGRSDTVTVSMAVTGHIRFGYEIAPVVAGVLGARIRSGTVENKTVKVVWDGQAHGGGHVPDGRYRITIWAGDVSDNRTTRTFDIIRDTAPMAVTTSATPWVITPNGDGRGDTTVLAWSSAESALSSGRIYNAANAVVRSWSRTGTAGSFTWNGRNTAGSWLPSGRYRYRIFTDDKAGNRTVVDRPVVIDKTLASLTWSSSRVRRGTTVTATYRLRGAARVTLAIYKGTTEVRRAYTERSVAAGTYSWNWNGRDQNGVLLPRGSYKAVITATSSLATTKLSRSVTVE
;
A
#
# COMPACT_ATOMS: atom_id res chain seq x y z
N MET A 1 -43.40 -39.04 20.07
CA MET A 1 -42.09 -39.19 20.72
C MET A 1 -41.22 -38.06 20.16
N SER A 2 -41.24 -36.83 20.70
CA SER A 2 -41.23 -36.36 22.11
C SER A 2 -39.86 -36.61 22.77
N SER A 3 -39.21 -35.68 23.50
CA SER A 3 -39.48 -34.25 23.81
C SER A 3 -38.26 -33.60 24.53
N VAL A 4 -38.31 -32.30 24.87
CA VAL A 4 -37.18 -31.42 25.34
C VAL A 4 -37.76 -30.31 26.26
N PRO A 5 -37.05 -29.62 27.21
CA PRO A 5 -35.66 -29.69 27.75
C PRO A 5 -35.60 -29.89 29.30
N THR A 6 -34.47 -29.55 29.98
CA THR A 6 -34.28 -28.84 31.31
C THR A 6 -33.10 -29.39 32.17
N ARG A 7 -32.74 -28.87 33.38
CA ARG A 7 -32.15 -27.54 33.76
C ARG A 7 -31.67 -27.51 35.25
N SER A 8 -30.42 -27.10 35.54
CA SER A 8 -29.87 -26.47 36.80
C SER A 8 -30.03 -27.07 38.23
N GLY A 9 -28.97 -27.06 39.09
CA GLY A 9 -29.09 -27.25 40.57
C GLY A 9 -27.82 -27.24 41.49
N HIS A 10 -27.61 -26.15 42.24
CA HIS A 10 -26.84 -25.85 43.50
C HIS A 10 -25.85 -26.80 44.30
N HIS A 11 -24.62 -26.29 44.56
CA HIS A 11 -23.91 -25.99 45.88
C HIS A 11 -23.69 -27.07 47.01
N PRO A 12 -22.93 -26.83 48.16
CA PRO A 12 -22.13 -25.66 48.65
C PRO A 12 -20.73 -25.87 49.39
N ARG A 13 -19.96 -24.75 49.60
CA ARG A 13 -19.08 -24.33 50.78
C ARG A 13 -17.72 -24.96 51.21
N ASN A 14 -16.63 -24.16 51.11
CA ASN A 14 -15.67 -23.57 52.14
C ASN A 14 -15.17 -24.37 53.40
N PRO A 15 -13.99 -24.06 54.05
CA PRO A 15 -13.50 -22.69 54.42
C PRO A 15 -11.95 -22.39 54.59
N VAL A 16 -11.60 -21.15 55.02
CA VAL A 16 -10.29 -20.62 55.58
C VAL A 16 -9.11 -20.41 54.59
N LEU A 17 -8.25 -19.35 54.53
CA LEU A 17 -8.07 -17.99 55.13
C LEU A 17 -7.02 -17.70 56.26
N ARG A 18 -5.84 -17.11 55.94
CA ARG A 18 -5.05 -16.15 56.79
C ARG A 18 -3.95 -15.37 56.03
N VAL A 19 -3.48 -14.23 56.59
CA VAL A 19 -2.54 -13.23 56.00
C VAL A 19 -1.71 -12.52 57.10
N LEU A 20 -0.45 -12.11 56.83
CA LEU A 20 0.48 -11.13 57.49
C LEU A 20 1.95 -11.49 57.06
N ALA A 21 3.06 -10.73 57.14
CA ALA A 21 3.51 -9.38 57.53
C ALA A 21 5.02 -9.22 57.10
N PHE A 22 5.78 -8.12 57.23
CA PHE A 22 5.62 -6.65 57.05
C PHE A 22 7.04 -5.97 57.17
N SER A 23 7.16 -4.64 56.98
CA SER A 23 8.35 -3.77 57.28
C SER A 23 9.59 -3.84 56.34
N VAL A 24 10.32 -2.78 55.90
CA VAL A 24 10.32 -1.28 55.99
C VAL A 24 11.46 -0.60 56.83
N LEU A 25 12.14 0.37 56.18
CA LEU A 25 12.96 1.52 56.65
C LEU A 25 14.50 1.45 56.87
N LEU A 26 15.21 2.23 56.02
CA LEU A 26 16.37 3.15 56.19
C LEU A 26 17.53 2.94 57.19
N GLY A 27 18.74 3.20 56.67
CA GLY A 27 19.90 3.79 57.35
C GLY A 27 21.23 3.43 56.65
N ALA A 28 22.35 4.17 56.70
CA ALA A 28 22.67 5.61 56.69
C ALA A 28 24.21 5.74 56.91
N GLN A 29 24.92 6.43 56.00
CA GLN A 29 26.20 7.14 56.21
C GLN A 29 27.56 6.42 56.50
N THR A 30 28.50 6.68 55.57
CA THR A 30 29.89 7.24 55.71
C THR A 30 31.15 6.42 56.12
N VAL A 31 32.07 6.34 55.13
CA VAL A 31 33.50 6.78 55.13
C VAL A 31 34.56 6.09 56.03
N TRP A 32 35.57 5.47 55.38
CA TRP A 32 37.04 5.74 55.47
C TRP A 32 37.82 4.77 54.51
N ALA A 33 39.09 4.96 54.11
CA ALA A 33 39.76 6.10 53.44
C ALA A 33 41.10 5.63 52.80
N GLY A 34 41.70 6.41 51.88
CA GLY A 34 43.00 6.15 51.21
C GLY A 34 42.85 5.82 49.70
N ALA A 35 43.22 6.64 48.70
CA ALA A 35 44.15 7.78 48.55
C ALA A 35 45.65 7.40 48.61
N ALA A 36 46.56 7.88 47.74
CA ALA A 36 46.49 8.77 46.55
C ALA A 36 47.48 8.22 45.46
N SER A 37 47.81 8.80 44.30
CA SER A 37 47.86 10.18 43.73
C SER A 37 48.09 10.06 42.18
N ALA A 38 48.00 11.06 41.30
CA ALA A 38 47.42 12.43 41.26
C ALA A 38 47.18 12.83 39.76
N ALA A 39 46.53 13.98 39.52
CA ALA A 39 46.18 14.57 38.21
C ALA A 39 46.79 16.01 38.10
N PRO A 40 46.48 16.92 37.12
CA PRO A 40 45.47 16.90 36.04
C PRO A 40 45.92 17.54 34.69
N ALA A 41 44.92 17.97 33.88
CA ALA A 41 44.92 18.96 32.78
C ALA A 41 45.24 18.52 31.33
N ASP A 42 44.59 19.04 30.26
CA ASP A 42 43.18 19.50 30.13
C ASP A 42 42.70 19.69 28.66
N THR A 43 41.41 20.04 28.48
CA THR A 43 40.71 20.66 27.32
C THR A 43 41.14 20.43 25.85
N ALA A 44 40.31 19.67 25.11
CA ALA A 44 39.69 19.95 23.77
C ALA A 44 40.51 20.48 22.54
N PRO A 45 39.97 20.47 21.30
CA PRO A 45 38.85 19.70 20.71
C PRO A 45 39.33 18.74 19.57
N VAL A 46 38.40 18.10 18.86
CA VAL A 46 38.70 17.34 17.62
C VAL A 46 38.54 18.26 16.39
N ALA A 47 39.44 18.12 15.41
CA ALA A 47 39.42 18.82 14.12
C ALA A 47 39.60 17.82 12.95
N ASP A 48 39.40 18.29 11.72
CA ASP A 48 39.34 17.46 10.51
C ASP A 48 40.57 16.57 10.24
N ILE A 49 40.30 15.42 9.64
CA ILE A 49 41.31 14.63 8.91
C ILE A 49 40.93 14.65 7.43
N THR A 50 41.54 15.55 6.68
CA THR A 50 41.62 15.49 5.22
C THR A 50 42.43 14.27 4.80
N ALA A 51 42.07 13.64 3.67
CA ALA A 51 42.76 12.47 3.16
C ALA A 51 42.89 12.49 1.63
N GLU A 52 44.08 12.88 1.15
CA GLU A 52 44.60 12.64 -0.20
C GLU A 52 46.15 12.65 -0.14
N PRO A 53 46.87 12.00 -1.06
CA PRO A 53 46.46 10.87 -1.92
C PRO A 53 47.54 9.75 -1.91
N GLU A 54 47.78 9.12 -3.06
CA GLU A 54 48.82 8.14 -3.41
C GLU A 54 48.61 6.67 -2.99
N GLY A 55 48.54 5.81 -4.00
CA GLY A 55 48.32 4.36 -3.93
C GLY A 55 48.02 3.80 -5.32
N ASP A 56 49.01 3.18 -5.97
CA ASP A 56 49.05 2.93 -7.43
C ASP A 56 47.81 2.26 -8.04
N ALA A 57 47.11 3.00 -8.90
CA ALA A 57 46.09 2.48 -9.83
C ALA A 57 46.66 2.17 -11.24
N ALA A 58 47.98 2.27 -11.43
CA ALA A 58 48.64 2.20 -12.74
C ALA A 58 48.68 0.80 -13.41
N ALA A 59 48.18 -0.24 -12.75
CA ALA A 59 48.38 -1.64 -13.15
C ALA A 59 47.23 -2.29 -13.96
N ALA A 60 46.08 -1.61 -14.16
CA ALA A 60 44.87 -2.23 -14.70
C ALA A 60 44.39 -1.70 -16.07
N GLY A 61 44.90 -0.55 -16.54
CA GLY A 61 44.49 0.04 -17.83
C GLY A 61 43.02 0.49 -17.92
N LEU A 62 42.31 0.56 -16.79
CA LEU A 62 40.92 0.98 -16.71
C LEU A 62 40.81 2.51 -16.70
N THR A 63 40.41 3.11 -17.81
CA THR A 63 39.97 4.51 -17.84
C THR A 63 38.67 4.70 -17.06
N PRO A 64 38.49 5.81 -16.32
CA PRO A 64 37.21 6.16 -15.74
C PRO A 64 36.11 6.25 -16.81
N THR A 65 34.88 5.87 -16.45
CA THR A 65 33.73 6.14 -17.33
C THR A 65 33.49 7.64 -17.44
N ILE A 66 33.02 8.13 -18.59
CA ILE A 66 32.76 9.56 -18.80
C ILE A 66 31.75 10.14 -17.79
N HIS A 67 30.85 9.32 -17.26
CA HIS A 67 29.92 9.70 -16.18
C HIS A 67 30.64 9.95 -14.84
N TRP A 68 31.73 9.24 -14.54
CA TRP A 68 32.56 9.52 -13.36
C TRP A 68 33.29 10.87 -13.52
N GLU A 69 33.84 11.12 -14.72
CA GLU A 69 34.54 12.38 -15.01
C GLU A 69 33.62 13.60 -14.98
N ASP A 70 32.36 13.47 -15.42
CA ASP A 70 31.37 14.54 -15.29
C ASP A 70 30.90 14.71 -13.84
N VAL A 71 30.71 13.62 -13.07
CA VAL A 71 30.34 13.73 -11.65
C VAL A 71 31.36 14.55 -10.85
N GLN A 72 32.67 14.37 -11.07
CA GLN A 72 33.67 15.20 -10.39
C GLN A 72 33.75 16.63 -10.95
N LYS A 73 33.54 16.83 -12.26
CA LYS A 73 33.49 18.19 -12.86
C LYS A 73 32.28 19.01 -12.41
N HIS A 74 31.24 18.35 -11.90
CA HIS A 74 30.01 18.96 -11.40
C HIS A 74 29.80 18.75 -9.89
N ALA A 75 30.84 18.34 -9.14
CA ALA A 75 30.74 18.08 -7.69
C ALA A 75 30.44 19.35 -6.87
N ASP A 76 30.92 20.51 -7.32
CA ASP A 76 30.70 21.82 -6.70
C ASP A 76 29.50 22.60 -7.29
N ASP A 77 28.80 22.07 -8.30
CA ASP A 77 27.74 22.77 -9.02
C ASP A 77 26.45 22.90 -8.18
N LYS A 78 26.27 24.07 -7.57
CA LYS A 78 25.02 24.43 -6.87
C LYS A 78 23.92 24.83 -7.85
N ILE A 79 23.15 23.84 -8.30
CA ILE A 79 21.98 24.02 -9.17
C ILE A 79 20.70 24.10 -8.31
N ASP A 80 20.28 25.32 -7.97
CA ASP A 80 18.97 25.56 -7.34
C ASP A 80 17.83 25.31 -8.34
N PHE A 81 17.09 24.21 -8.17
CA PHE A 81 15.94 23.85 -8.99
C PHE A 81 14.62 24.03 -8.25
N THR A 82 13.81 25.02 -8.65
CA THR A 82 12.41 25.14 -8.23
C THR A 82 11.49 24.54 -9.31
N PRO A 83 10.71 23.49 -9.01
CA PRO A 83 9.88 22.81 -10.01
C PRO A 83 8.89 23.73 -10.74
N GLY A 84 9.00 23.78 -12.07
CA GLY A 84 8.09 24.49 -12.96
C GLY A 84 8.57 25.86 -13.45
N GLU A 85 9.69 26.37 -12.93
CA GLU A 85 10.29 27.64 -13.37
C GLU A 85 10.95 27.59 -14.75
N ARG A 86 11.42 28.75 -15.24
CA ARG A 86 12.16 28.89 -16.49
C ARG A 86 13.59 28.36 -16.35
N ALA A 87 14.06 27.55 -17.30
CA ALA A 87 15.48 27.17 -17.40
C ALA A 87 16.35 28.42 -17.68
N SER A 88 17.06 28.89 -16.65
CA SER A 88 17.84 30.13 -16.64
C SER A 88 19.24 30.00 -17.26
N VAL A 89 19.80 28.80 -17.27
CA VAL A 89 21.09 28.46 -17.88
C VAL A 89 20.87 27.88 -19.28
N GLY A 90 21.66 28.32 -20.26
CA GLY A 90 21.68 27.77 -21.61
C GLY A 90 22.69 26.63 -21.75
N PHE A 91 22.38 25.63 -22.57
CA PHE A 91 23.32 24.56 -22.89
C PHE A 91 24.36 25.04 -23.90
N LYS A 92 25.64 24.72 -23.68
CA LYS A 92 26.72 24.99 -24.62
C LYS A 92 27.59 23.73 -24.79
N PRO A 93 27.65 23.13 -25.99
CA PRO A 93 28.53 22.00 -26.28
C PRO A 93 29.99 22.31 -25.95
N ARG A 94 30.70 21.29 -25.46
CA ARG A 94 32.15 21.32 -25.31
C ARG A 94 32.78 21.01 -26.68
N SER A 95 33.99 21.51 -26.93
CA SER A 95 34.69 21.34 -28.23
C SER A 95 35.07 19.88 -28.56
N GLY A 96 34.87 18.94 -27.64
CA GLY A 96 35.04 17.51 -27.84
C GLY A 96 33.74 16.72 -28.07
N ASP A 97 32.57 17.36 -28.05
CA ASP A 97 31.28 16.68 -28.14
C ASP A 97 31.02 16.17 -29.58
N ARG A 98 30.70 14.88 -29.72
CA ARG A 98 30.49 14.20 -31.03
C ARG A 98 29.17 13.42 -31.11
N TRP A 99 28.24 13.69 -30.20
CA TRP A 99 26.99 12.94 -30.03
C TRP A 99 25.84 13.67 -30.71
N LYS A 100 25.06 12.95 -31.55
CA LYS A 100 24.02 13.57 -32.39
C LYS A 100 22.63 13.37 -31.83
N VAL A 101 21.82 14.43 -31.85
CA VAL A 101 20.39 14.40 -31.51
C VAL A 101 19.59 14.60 -32.77
N GLY A 102 18.68 13.67 -33.10
CA GLY A 102 17.91 13.73 -34.35
C GLY A 102 18.75 13.72 -35.64
N GLY A 103 20.02 13.27 -35.56
CA GLY A 103 20.98 13.31 -36.66
C GLY A 103 21.81 14.60 -36.78
N VAL A 104 21.53 15.62 -35.95
CA VAL A 104 22.24 16.91 -35.93
C VAL A 104 23.36 16.89 -34.89
N GLU A 105 24.50 17.52 -35.20
CA GLU A 105 25.58 17.78 -34.23
C GLU A 105 25.08 18.59 -33.02
N PRO A 106 25.69 18.49 -31.83
CA PRO A 106 25.21 19.20 -30.65
C PRO A 106 25.44 20.71 -30.82
N GLN A 107 24.38 21.50 -30.62
CA GLN A 107 24.39 22.97 -30.79
C GLN A 107 24.17 23.69 -29.46
N ALA A 108 24.64 24.93 -29.36
CA ALA A 108 24.38 25.78 -28.20
C ALA A 108 22.91 26.22 -28.17
N LEU A 109 22.22 25.95 -27.06
CA LEU A 109 20.84 26.33 -26.83
C LEU A 109 20.77 27.47 -25.82
N PRO A 110 20.06 28.57 -26.09
CA PRO A 110 19.87 29.63 -25.11
C PRO A 110 19.04 29.14 -23.93
N ALA A 111 19.15 29.83 -22.78
CA ALA A 111 18.29 29.64 -21.61
C ALA A 111 16.80 29.56 -22.04
N GLY A 112 16.18 28.39 -21.85
CA GLY A 112 14.87 28.04 -22.41
C GLY A 112 13.83 29.12 -22.14
N ARG A 113 13.12 29.61 -23.17
CA ARG A 113 12.46 30.93 -23.13
C ARG A 113 11.21 31.04 -22.25
N LEU A 114 10.68 29.91 -21.77
CA LEU A 114 9.40 29.82 -21.07
C LEU A 114 9.52 28.98 -19.80
N THR A 115 8.65 29.22 -18.83
CA THR A 115 8.42 28.33 -17.69
C THR A 115 7.76 27.03 -18.14
N GLY A 116 7.90 25.96 -17.34
CA GLY A 116 7.18 24.70 -17.59
C GLY A 116 5.65 24.90 -17.65
N ARG A 117 5.14 25.86 -16.86
CA ARG A 117 3.73 26.26 -16.86
C ARG A 117 3.30 26.88 -18.20
N GLN A 118 4.07 27.85 -18.71
CA GLN A 118 3.77 28.50 -20.00
C GLN A 118 3.87 27.52 -21.19
N MET A 119 4.79 26.56 -21.16
CA MET A 119 4.89 25.55 -22.23
C MET A 119 3.67 24.61 -22.26
N ARG A 120 3.17 24.20 -21.08
CA ARG A 120 1.90 23.48 -20.97
C ARG A 120 0.73 24.33 -21.47
N ASP A 121 0.64 25.59 -21.06
CA ASP A 121 -0.51 26.44 -21.36
C ASP A 121 -0.59 26.80 -22.86
N LEU A 122 0.53 26.78 -23.59
CA LEU A 122 0.57 26.87 -25.06
C LEU A 122 0.02 25.64 -25.79
N GLN A 123 0.08 24.43 -25.19
CA GLN A 123 -0.42 23.21 -25.82
C GLN A 123 -1.95 23.09 -25.81
N VAL A 124 -2.67 24.00 -25.14
CA VAL A 124 -4.13 23.96 -24.98
C VAL A 124 -4.86 24.78 -26.06
N THR A 125 -4.16 25.53 -26.91
CA THR A 125 -4.78 26.38 -27.95
C THR A 125 -4.26 26.03 -29.35
N PRO A 126 -5.11 25.54 -30.28
CA PRO A 126 -4.69 25.30 -31.67
C PRO A 126 -4.43 26.64 -32.41
N PRO A 127 -3.48 26.71 -33.35
CA PRO A 127 -3.22 27.93 -34.12
C PRO A 127 -4.42 28.35 -34.98
N ALA A 128 -4.69 29.65 -35.02
CA ALA A 128 -5.70 30.20 -35.92
C ALA A 128 -5.28 30.07 -37.39
N LYS A 129 -6.22 29.70 -38.25
CA LYS A 129 -6.01 29.49 -39.69
C LYS A 129 -5.65 30.82 -40.39
N ALA A 130 -4.57 30.83 -41.17
CA ALA A 130 -4.20 31.99 -41.99
C ALA A 130 -5.20 32.21 -43.15
N PRO A 131 -5.35 33.44 -43.68
CA PRO A 131 -6.19 33.72 -44.85
C PRO A 131 -5.67 33.03 -46.13
N ALA A 132 -6.54 32.86 -47.12
CA ALA A 132 -6.24 32.22 -48.39
C ALA A 132 -5.74 33.21 -49.47
N GLU A 133 -5.00 32.68 -50.44
CA GLU A 133 -4.81 33.26 -51.78
C GLU A 133 -5.51 32.37 -52.84
N PRO A 134 -5.82 32.90 -54.05
CA PRO A 134 -6.94 32.42 -54.87
C PRO A 134 -6.61 31.32 -55.89
N ASP A 135 -7.67 30.82 -56.54
CA ASP A 135 -7.70 29.70 -57.49
C ASP A 135 -6.79 29.82 -58.72
N ILE A 136 -6.32 28.66 -59.19
CA ILE A 136 -6.07 28.40 -60.62
C ILE A 136 -6.84 27.12 -61.00
N ALA A 137 -7.57 27.18 -62.11
CA ALA A 137 -8.49 26.13 -62.57
C ALA A 137 -7.79 24.88 -63.17
N PRO A 138 -8.45 23.71 -63.18
CA PRO A 138 -7.83 22.43 -63.57
C PRO A 138 -7.88 22.12 -65.07
N ALA A 139 -7.11 21.10 -65.49
CA ALA A 139 -7.27 20.37 -66.74
C ALA A 139 -7.53 18.86 -66.44
N PRO A 140 -8.26 18.10 -67.29
CA PRO A 140 -8.93 16.87 -66.83
C PRO A 140 -8.47 15.54 -67.46
N THR A 141 -8.77 14.44 -66.74
CA THR A 141 -9.21 13.09 -67.18
C THR A 141 -8.57 12.34 -68.36
N GLU A 142 -8.20 11.07 -68.10
CA GLU A 142 -8.60 9.82 -68.82
C GLU A 142 -8.26 8.64 -67.85
N GLU A 143 -9.08 7.61 -67.62
CA GLU A 143 -9.38 6.40 -68.46
C GLU A 143 -8.15 5.56 -68.84
N SER A 144 -8.19 4.22 -69.02
CA SER A 144 -9.08 3.12 -68.57
C SER A 144 -8.43 1.77 -69.01
N THR A 145 -9.05 0.61 -68.75
CA THR A 145 -8.74 -0.74 -69.32
C THR A 145 -7.39 -1.40 -68.95
N ALA A 146 -7.14 -2.72 -69.09
CA ALA A 146 -7.98 -3.93 -68.97
C ALA A 146 -7.09 -5.19 -68.82
N GLU A 147 -7.65 -6.33 -68.38
CA GLU A 147 -6.99 -7.65 -68.26
C GLU A 147 -7.12 -8.47 -69.57
N PRO A 148 -6.24 -9.47 -69.84
CA PRO A 148 -6.77 -10.84 -69.94
C PRO A 148 -5.83 -11.99 -69.47
N THR A 149 -6.44 -13.16 -69.28
CA THR A 149 -5.86 -14.49 -68.94
C THR A 149 -6.12 -15.49 -70.11
N PRO A 150 -5.87 -16.83 -70.01
CA PRO A 150 -4.70 -17.60 -69.53
C PRO A 150 -4.20 -18.68 -70.56
N ALA A 151 -3.21 -19.51 -70.21
CA ALA A 151 -2.87 -20.77 -70.88
C ALA A 151 -2.31 -21.84 -69.90
N ALA A 152 -2.27 -23.14 -70.25
CA ALA A 152 -2.06 -24.26 -69.29
C ALA A 152 -1.42 -25.54 -69.90
N VAL A 153 -1.30 -26.62 -69.09
CA VAL A 153 -0.97 -28.04 -69.44
C VAL A 153 0.54 -28.35 -69.69
N PRO A 154 1.13 -29.56 -69.41
CA PRO A 154 0.69 -30.77 -68.66
C PRO A 154 1.62 -31.21 -67.48
N SER A 155 1.30 -32.36 -66.84
CA SER A 155 2.18 -33.15 -65.93
C SER A 155 2.69 -34.44 -66.58
N PRO A 156 3.68 -35.15 -65.97
CA PRO A 156 3.82 -36.60 -66.19
C PRO A 156 4.07 -37.46 -64.92
N THR A 157 3.21 -38.49 -64.76
CA THR A 157 3.45 -39.90 -64.31
C THR A 157 4.47 -40.30 -63.23
N THR A 158 4.02 -41.23 -62.38
CA THR A 158 4.77 -42.11 -61.44
C THR A 158 5.35 -43.37 -62.11
N ASP A 159 6.35 -44.04 -61.49
CA ASP A 159 6.21 -45.38 -60.84
C ASP A 159 7.50 -45.72 -60.00
N PRO A 160 7.85 -46.95 -59.52
CA PRO A 160 7.99 -47.12 -58.06
C PRO A 160 9.30 -47.79 -57.54
N GLY A 161 9.42 -47.88 -56.21
CA GLY A 161 10.04 -49.06 -55.56
C GLY A 161 11.33 -48.85 -54.76
N ALA A 162 11.23 -48.40 -53.49
CA ALA A 162 12.21 -48.71 -52.44
C ALA A 162 11.64 -48.56 -51.02
N SER A 163 11.81 -49.58 -50.18
CA SER A 163 11.58 -49.58 -48.72
C SER A 163 12.31 -50.79 -48.11
N PRO A 164 12.64 -50.85 -46.80
CA PRO A 164 12.21 -49.93 -45.74
C PRO A 164 13.34 -49.39 -44.84
N ALA A 165 13.05 -48.26 -44.20
CA ALA A 165 13.59 -47.89 -42.89
C ALA A 165 12.50 -47.10 -42.15
N ALA A 166 12.14 -47.49 -40.92
CA ALA A 166 11.11 -46.81 -40.16
C ALA A 166 11.63 -45.42 -39.69
N PRO A 167 10.91 -44.31 -39.95
CA PRO A 167 11.36 -42.99 -39.53
C PRO A 167 11.26 -42.84 -38.00
N ILE A 168 12.25 -42.17 -37.41
CA ILE A 168 12.16 -41.65 -36.04
C ILE A 168 11.35 -40.35 -36.11
N ASP A 169 10.36 -40.22 -35.24
CA ASP A 169 9.37 -39.13 -35.28
C ASP A 169 9.61 -38.07 -34.18
N PRO A 170 9.85 -36.80 -34.57
CA PRO A 170 9.82 -35.65 -33.69
C PRO A 170 8.70 -34.65 -34.07
N ALA A 171 7.50 -35.12 -34.43
CA ALA A 171 6.31 -34.28 -34.45
C ALA A 171 5.75 -34.03 -33.04
N VAL A 172 5.22 -32.83 -32.80
CA VAL A 172 4.18 -32.64 -31.79
C VAL A 172 2.88 -33.15 -32.41
N ASP A 173 2.37 -34.29 -31.94
CA ASP A 173 1.13 -34.92 -32.43
C ASP A 173 0.01 -33.88 -32.63
N GLN A 174 -0.30 -33.60 -33.89
CA GLN A 174 -1.42 -32.75 -34.27
C GLN A 174 -2.71 -33.56 -34.07
N PRO A 175 -3.69 -33.11 -33.26
CA PRO A 175 -4.99 -33.77 -33.20
C PRO A 175 -5.67 -33.66 -34.57
N VAL A 176 -5.82 -34.79 -35.25
CA VAL A 176 -6.48 -34.84 -36.57
C VAL A 176 -7.98 -34.68 -36.39
N VAL A 177 -8.46 -33.47 -36.64
CA VAL A 177 -9.90 -33.14 -36.76
C VAL A 177 -10.34 -33.33 -38.22
N ASP A 178 -11.58 -33.74 -38.45
CA ASP A 178 -12.12 -33.95 -39.80
C ASP A 178 -12.17 -32.62 -40.59
N PRO A 179 -11.61 -32.55 -41.81
CA PRO A 179 -11.69 -31.35 -42.64
C PRO A 179 -13.12 -30.99 -43.10
N SER A 180 -14.16 -31.79 -42.79
CA SER A 180 -15.57 -31.46 -43.05
C SER A 180 -16.06 -30.17 -42.39
N ASP A 181 -15.53 -29.83 -41.21
CA ASP A 181 -16.19 -28.87 -40.31
C ASP A 181 -15.83 -27.40 -40.60
N VAL A 182 -14.98 -27.14 -41.60
CA VAL A 182 -14.59 -25.79 -42.02
C VAL A 182 -15.47 -25.31 -43.18
N SER A 183 -16.63 -24.73 -42.85
CA SER A 183 -17.50 -24.08 -43.84
C SER A 183 -16.81 -22.88 -44.54
N PRO A 184 -16.62 -22.88 -45.87
CA PRO A 184 -15.98 -21.78 -46.57
C PRO A 184 -16.94 -20.59 -46.76
N ALA A 185 -16.50 -19.40 -46.36
CA ALA A 185 -17.25 -18.16 -46.58
C ALA A 185 -17.16 -17.70 -48.06
N VAL A 186 -18.07 -18.21 -48.90
CA VAL A 186 -18.20 -17.80 -50.31
C VAL A 186 -19.17 -16.63 -50.43
N GLY A 187 -18.74 -15.52 -51.03
CA GLY A 187 -19.61 -14.40 -51.42
C GLY A 187 -19.79 -13.29 -50.38
N ALA A 188 -18.73 -12.50 -50.14
CA ALA A 188 -18.82 -11.24 -49.42
C ALA A 188 -18.26 -10.09 -50.29
N SER A 189 -19.13 -9.47 -51.10
CA SER A 189 -18.79 -8.27 -51.86
C SER A 189 -18.68 -7.06 -50.94
N TRP A 190 -17.46 -6.58 -50.69
CA TRP A 190 -17.21 -5.41 -49.85
C TRP A 190 -17.71 -4.13 -50.52
N SER A 191 -18.82 -3.57 -50.02
CA SER A 191 -19.16 -2.16 -50.22
C SER A 191 -18.19 -1.30 -49.42
N GLY A 192 -17.51 -0.36 -50.08
CA GLY A 192 -16.46 0.46 -49.45
C GLY A 192 -16.96 1.35 -48.32
N GLY A 193 -16.85 0.88 -47.07
CA GLY A 193 -16.90 1.73 -45.89
C GLY A 193 -15.59 2.51 -45.72
N THR A 194 -15.68 3.78 -45.33
CA THR A 194 -14.51 4.65 -45.17
C THR A 194 -13.54 4.10 -44.14
N VAL A 195 -12.27 3.95 -44.49
CA VAL A 195 -11.22 3.49 -43.57
C VAL A 195 -11.08 4.53 -42.45
N ALA A 196 -11.15 4.08 -41.19
CA ALA A 196 -10.88 4.94 -40.05
C ALA A 196 -9.43 5.44 -40.10
N GLY A 197 -9.21 6.71 -39.72
CA GLY A 197 -7.95 7.43 -39.97
C GLY A 197 -6.70 6.80 -39.36
N ASP A 198 -5.54 7.28 -39.84
CA ASP A 198 -4.19 6.77 -39.56
C ASP A 198 -4.01 6.14 -38.17
N VAL A 199 -3.99 4.81 -38.14
CA VAL A 199 -3.80 4.04 -36.90
C VAL A 199 -2.33 4.13 -36.51
N ASP A 200 -2.02 4.92 -35.48
CA ASP A 200 -0.67 4.97 -34.92
C ASP A 200 -0.35 3.64 -34.21
N LEU A 201 0.33 2.75 -34.94
CA LEU A 201 0.81 1.47 -34.42
C LEU A 201 1.90 1.64 -33.35
N GLN A 202 2.51 2.83 -33.20
CA GLN A 202 3.41 3.13 -32.09
C GLN A 202 2.66 3.47 -30.79
N ALA A 203 1.40 3.91 -30.89
CA ALA A 203 0.56 4.24 -29.74
C ALA A 203 -0.13 3.03 -29.09
N ARG A 204 -0.06 1.83 -29.69
CA ARG A 204 -0.51 0.55 -29.08
C ARG A 204 0.50 0.03 -28.05
N VAL A 205 0.76 0.86 -27.04
CA VAL A 205 1.57 0.54 -25.87
C VAL A 205 0.65 0.00 -24.78
N ASP A 206 0.69 -1.32 -24.57
CA ASP A 206 0.11 -2.04 -23.42
C ASP A 206 -1.45 -2.01 -23.36
N PRO A 207 -2.17 -3.12 -23.03
CA PRO A 207 -3.59 -3.07 -22.64
C PRO A 207 -3.88 -2.31 -21.32
N GLY A 208 -3.08 -1.28 -21.01
CA GLY A 208 -3.28 -0.33 -19.91
C GLY A 208 -2.68 -0.71 -18.55
N ALA A 209 -2.02 -1.88 -18.42
CA ALA A 209 -1.53 -2.34 -17.11
C ALA A 209 -0.38 -3.36 -17.13
N LEU A 210 -0.01 -4.00 -18.24
CA LEU A 210 0.98 -5.07 -18.29
C LEU A 210 2.43 -4.55 -18.22
N ARG A 211 3.05 -4.63 -17.02
CA ARG A 211 4.47 -4.30 -16.79
C ARG A 211 5.48 -5.16 -17.59
N ARG A 212 5.01 -6.18 -18.30
CA ARG A 212 5.79 -7.08 -19.17
C ARG A 212 4.94 -7.49 -20.37
N GLU A 213 5.55 -7.78 -21.51
CA GLU A 213 4.82 -8.34 -22.65
C GLU A 213 4.30 -9.74 -22.31
N VAL A 214 3.02 -10.01 -22.59
CA VAL A 214 2.41 -11.34 -22.51
C VAL A 214 2.03 -11.74 -23.93
N PHE A 215 2.71 -12.76 -24.46
CA PHE A 215 2.66 -13.16 -25.87
C PHE A 215 2.12 -14.59 -25.99
N GLY A 216 0.87 -14.77 -26.41
CA GLY A 216 0.24 -16.09 -26.47
C GLY A 216 0.06 -16.60 -27.90
N PHE A 217 0.58 -17.79 -28.20
CA PHE A 217 0.27 -18.46 -29.45
C PHE A 217 -1.16 -19.00 -29.45
N LEU A 218 -1.92 -18.73 -30.51
CA LEU A 218 -3.26 -19.25 -30.75
C LEU A 218 -3.25 -20.17 -31.98
N PRO A 219 -3.24 -21.50 -31.79
CA PRO A 219 -3.21 -22.45 -32.90
C PRO A 219 -4.48 -22.45 -33.75
N TYR A 220 -4.34 -22.78 -35.03
CA TYR A 220 -5.45 -22.84 -35.99
C TYR A 220 -6.52 -23.85 -35.60
N TRP A 221 -6.16 -24.88 -34.82
CA TRP A 221 -7.09 -25.87 -34.27
C TRP A 221 -7.84 -25.36 -33.02
N GLU A 222 -7.24 -24.45 -32.24
CA GLU A 222 -7.87 -23.85 -31.05
C GLU A 222 -8.82 -22.68 -31.39
N VAL A 223 -8.64 -21.99 -32.54
CA VAL A 223 -9.48 -20.85 -32.96
C VAL A 223 -10.99 -21.14 -32.89
N ASN A 224 -11.39 -22.37 -33.21
CA ASN A 224 -12.79 -22.83 -33.21
C ASN A 224 -13.16 -23.68 -31.98
N ALA A 225 -12.26 -23.86 -31.00
CA ALA A 225 -12.55 -24.62 -29.79
C ALA A 225 -13.68 -23.97 -28.97
N SER A 226 -14.62 -24.78 -28.49
CA SER A 226 -15.82 -24.32 -27.77
C SER A 226 -15.54 -23.71 -26.40
N ASP A 227 -14.37 -24.00 -25.83
CA ASP A 227 -13.90 -23.57 -24.51
C ASP A 227 -12.68 -22.63 -24.56
N LEU A 228 -12.33 -22.12 -25.75
CA LEU A 228 -11.32 -21.06 -25.91
C LEU A 228 -11.76 -19.78 -25.17
N SER A 229 -11.02 -19.39 -24.12
CA SER A 229 -11.35 -18.28 -23.22
C SER A 229 -10.16 -17.34 -23.01
N ILE A 230 -9.88 -16.47 -23.98
CA ILE A 230 -8.80 -15.48 -23.90
C ILE A 230 -9.18 -14.32 -22.98
N GLN A 231 -8.34 -13.99 -21.98
CA GLN A 231 -8.51 -12.79 -21.15
C GLN A 231 -7.75 -11.62 -21.78
N TYR A 232 -8.43 -10.89 -22.67
CA TYR A 232 -7.87 -9.82 -23.52
C TYR A 232 -7.28 -8.62 -22.76
N ASP A 233 -7.62 -8.44 -21.49
CA ASP A 233 -7.03 -7.47 -20.57
C ASP A 233 -5.65 -7.89 -20.02
N LYS A 234 -5.30 -9.18 -20.15
CA LYS A 234 -4.09 -9.81 -19.56
C LYS A 234 -3.11 -10.32 -20.61
N ILE A 235 -3.34 -10.01 -21.89
CA ILE A 235 -2.47 -10.40 -23.01
C ILE A 235 -2.18 -9.21 -23.92
N SER A 236 -0.91 -8.93 -24.19
CA SER A 236 -0.51 -7.80 -25.05
C SER A 236 -0.29 -8.21 -26.50
N THR A 237 -0.06 -9.50 -26.80
CA THR A 237 0.03 -10.01 -28.18
C THR A 237 -0.52 -11.42 -28.30
N ILE A 238 -1.40 -11.64 -29.28
CA ILE A 238 -1.87 -12.96 -29.73
C ILE A 238 -1.16 -13.29 -31.04
N ALA A 239 -0.45 -14.41 -31.09
CA ALA A 239 0.22 -14.89 -32.30
C ALA A 239 -0.56 -16.04 -32.92
N TYR A 240 -1.28 -15.78 -34.01
CA TYR A 240 -1.99 -16.84 -34.73
C TYR A 240 -0.99 -17.85 -35.31
N PHE A 241 -1.15 -19.13 -35.00
CA PHE A 241 -0.25 -20.22 -35.41
C PHE A 241 -0.97 -21.22 -36.32
N GLY A 242 -0.67 -21.31 -37.61
CA GLY A 242 0.26 -20.50 -38.38
C GLY A 242 0.14 -20.84 -39.87
N VAL A 243 0.95 -20.19 -40.70
CA VAL A 243 0.93 -20.38 -42.16
C VAL A 243 2.31 -20.78 -42.64
N GLY A 244 2.43 -21.94 -43.28
CA GLY A 244 3.70 -22.44 -43.81
C GLY A 244 4.25 -21.59 -44.96
N ALA A 245 5.59 -21.54 -45.08
CA ALA A 245 6.30 -20.89 -46.17
C ALA A 245 6.93 -21.92 -47.13
N ASN A 246 6.74 -21.70 -48.43
CA ASN A 246 7.32 -22.51 -49.50
C ASN A 246 8.78 -22.09 -49.82
N GLY A 247 9.51 -23.01 -50.44
CA GLY A 247 10.91 -22.80 -50.84
C GLY A 247 11.11 -21.71 -51.90
N ASP A 248 10.05 -21.33 -52.63
CA ASP A 248 10.05 -20.24 -53.62
C ASP A 248 9.71 -18.86 -53.02
N GLY A 249 9.29 -18.81 -51.75
CA GLY A 249 8.83 -17.60 -51.08
C GLY A 249 7.32 -17.34 -51.12
N THR A 250 6.49 -18.27 -51.62
CA THR A 250 5.02 -18.18 -51.44
C THR A 250 4.57 -18.67 -50.07
N LEU A 251 3.41 -18.20 -49.61
CA LEU A 251 2.72 -18.80 -48.46
C LEU A 251 1.90 -20.02 -48.87
N GLN A 252 1.82 -21.01 -47.99
CA GLN A 252 1.03 -22.23 -48.15
C GLN A 252 -0.45 -21.95 -47.94
N LYS A 253 -1.05 -21.25 -48.92
CA LYS A 253 -2.47 -20.87 -48.94
C LYS A 253 -3.39 -22.01 -49.38
N LEU A 254 -2.90 -22.86 -50.29
CA LEU A 254 -3.65 -23.97 -50.89
C LEU A 254 -2.93 -25.32 -50.69
N ASN A 255 -3.73 -26.38 -50.57
CA ASN A 255 -3.33 -27.78 -50.70
C ASN A 255 -3.10 -28.14 -52.18
N SER A 256 -2.50 -29.31 -52.45
CA SER A 256 -2.26 -29.81 -53.81
C SER A 256 -3.54 -30.09 -54.63
N ASN A 257 -4.70 -30.24 -53.96
CA ASN A 257 -6.02 -30.38 -54.58
C ASN A 257 -6.74 -29.04 -54.80
N GLY A 258 -6.12 -27.91 -54.48
CA GLY A 258 -6.70 -26.58 -54.64
C GLY A 258 -7.63 -26.10 -53.52
N THR A 259 -7.89 -26.90 -52.47
CA THR A 259 -8.58 -26.39 -51.27
C THR A 259 -7.66 -25.49 -50.45
N LEU A 260 -8.19 -24.67 -49.55
CA LEU A 260 -7.36 -23.95 -48.58
C LEU A 260 -6.58 -24.94 -47.69
N THR A 261 -5.37 -24.56 -47.26
CA THR A 261 -4.71 -25.22 -46.12
C THR A 261 -5.44 -24.86 -44.82
N THR A 262 -5.40 -25.73 -43.81
CA THR A 262 -6.06 -25.45 -42.52
C THR A 262 -5.49 -24.20 -41.85
N GLY A 263 -4.17 -24.01 -41.94
CA GLY A 263 -3.47 -22.81 -41.44
C GLY A 263 -3.89 -21.50 -42.15
N TRP A 264 -4.17 -21.51 -43.45
CA TRP A 264 -4.68 -20.33 -44.16
C TRP A 264 -6.20 -20.13 -44.01
N GLY A 265 -6.96 -21.23 -43.94
CA GLY A 265 -8.40 -21.20 -43.68
C GLY A 265 -8.73 -20.64 -42.30
N GLY A 266 -7.99 -21.06 -41.26
CA GLY A 266 -8.11 -20.49 -39.92
C GLY A 266 -7.76 -18.99 -39.90
N TRP A 267 -6.67 -18.58 -40.57
CA TRP A 267 -6.25 -17.17 -40.64
C TRP A 267 -7.30 -16.28 -41.30
N THR A 268 -7.93 -16.76 -42.36
CA THR A 268 -8.95 -16.01 -43.12
C THR A 268 -10.38 -16.17 -42.59
N SER A 269 -10.61 -17.07 -41.62
CA SER A 269 -11.92 -17.35 -41.01
C SER A 269 -12.60 -16.12 -40.38
N SER A 270 -13.93 -16.17 -40.28
CA SER A 270 -14.74 -15.19 -39.54
C SER A 270 -14.46 -15.21 -38.05
N LYS A 271 -14.25 -16.39 -37.44
CA LYS A 271 -13.90 -16.52 -36.02
C LYS A 271 -12.57 -15.85 -35.69
N MET A 272 -11.56 -15.95 -36.57
CA MET A 272 -10.32 -15.19 -36.40
C MET A 272 -10.52 -13.67 -36.60
N THR A 273 -11.48 -13.24 -37.43
CA THR A 273 -11.87 -11.82 -37.52
C THR A 273 -12.46 -11.31 -36.21
N SER A 274 -13.33 -12.09 -35.55
CA SER A 274 -13.84 -11.75 -34.20
C SER A 274 -12.69 -11.60 -33.20
N ILE A 275 -11.75 -12.55 -33.16
CA ILE A 275 -10.60 -12.53 -32.25
C ILE A 275 -9.68 -11.31 -32.49
N ILE A 276 -9.50 -10.87 -33.74
CA ILE A 276 -8.78 -9.62 -34.06
C ILE A 276 -9.53 -8.40 -33.53
N ASN A 277 -10.85 -8.32 -33.76
CA ASN A 277 -11.66 -7.20 -33.31
C ASN A 277 -11.75 -7.10 -31.78
N GLU A 278 -11.86 -8.25 -31.09
CA GLU A 278 -11.89 -8.35 -29.63
C GLU A 278 -10.55 -7.93 -29.02
N ALA A 279 -9.44 -8.40 -29.57
CA ALA A 279 -8.08 -7.99 -29.20
C ALA A 279 -7.85 -6.48 -29.39
N HIS A 280 -8.27 -5.93 -30.54
CA HIS A 280 -8.14 -4.51 -30.82
C HIS A 280 -8.99 -3.64 -29.90
N GLY A 281 -10.08 -4.19 -29.34
CA GLY A 281 -10.92 -3.53 -28.34
C GLY A 281 -10.24 -3.29 -26.98
N THR A 282 -9.21 -4.09 -26.62
CA THR A 282 -8.40 -3.91 -25.40
C THR A 282 -7.01 -3.34 -25.68
N GLY A 283 -6.64 -3.11 -26.94
CA GLY A 283 -5.28 -2.73 -27.34
C GLY A 283 -4.30 -3.90 -27.52
N THR A 284 -4.75 -5.14 -27.30
CA THR A 284 -3.99 -6.35 -27.62
C THR A 284 -3.67 -6.40 -29.12
N ARG A 285 -2.40 -6.65 -29.44
CA ARG A 285 -1.92 -6.85 -30.81
C ARG A 285 -2.24 -8.26 -31.31
N VAL A 286 -2.50 -8.43 -32.60
CA VAL A 286 -2.54 -9.75 -33.25
C VAL A 286 -1.47 -9.85 -34.33
N VAL A 287 -0.60 -10.86 -34.22
CA VAL A 287 0.46 -11.14 -35.21
C VAL A 287 0.23 -12.47 -35.92
N LEU A 288 0.66 -12.56 -37.18
CA LEU A 288 0.61 -13.77 -37.99
C LEU A 288 1.90 -14.59 -37.84
N THR A 289 1.83 -15.86 -37.44
CA THR A 289 3.01 -16.75 -37.41
C THR A 289 3.24 -17.43 -38.75
N ILE A 290 4.48 -17.37 -39.22
CA ILE A 290 4.93 -17.93 -40.50
C ILE A 290 5.94 -19.04 -40.24
N GLN A 291 5.61 -20.26 -40.67
CA GLN A 291 6.33 -21.48 -40.32
C GLN A 291 7.26 -21.95 -41.45
N SER A 292 8.48 -22.37 -41.12
CA SER A 292 9.38 -23.03 -42.08
C SER A 292 10.24 -24.10 -41.41
N PHE A 293 9.63 -25.25 -41.13
CA PHE A 293 10.28 -26.35 -40.41
C PHE A 293 11.30 -27.13 -41.23
N ALA A 294 12.44 -27.43 -40.60
CA ALA A 294 13.59 -28.13 -41.19
C ALA A 294 13.95 -29.47 -40.52
N TRP A 295 13.11 -29.96 -39.58
CA TRP A 295 13.31 -31.20 -38.80
C TRP A 295 13.58 -32.48 -39.62
N ASN A 296 13.34 -32.46 -40.93
CA ASN A 296 13.71 -33.54 -41.86
C ASN A 296 14.33 -32.97 -43.15
N THR A 297 14.91 -33.85 -43.98
CA THR A 297 15.61 -33.50 -45.23
C THR A 297 14.77 -32.65 -46.19
N SER A 298 13.47 -32.92 -46.32
CA SER A 298 12.58 -32.16 -47.23
C SER A 298 12.32 -30.74 -46.72
N GLY A 299 12.13 -30.59 -45.40
CA GLY A 299 12.02 -29.30 -44.73
C GLY A 299 13.31 -28.49 -44.80
N THR A 300 14.46 -29.15 -44.52
CA THR A 300 15.80 -28.55 -44.67
C THR A 300 16.00 -28.02 -46.10
N ASN A 301 15.68 -28.80 -47.13
CA ASN A 301 15.85 -28.37 -48.52
C ASN A 301 14.92 -27.19 -48.86
N ARG A 302 13.66 -27.21 -48.39
CA ARG A 302 12.69 -26.11 -48.56
C ARG A 302 13.19 -24.81 -47.90
N GLN A 303 13.60 -24.88 -46.63
CA GLN A 303 14.07 -23.71 -45.88
C GLN A 303 15.38 -23.14 -46.49
N LYS A 304 16.29 -24.01 -46.97
CA LYS A 304 17.51 -23.61 -47.70
C LYS A 304 17.21 -22.94 -49.05
N GLN A 305 16.22 -23.42 -49.79
CA GLN A 305 15.78 -22.79 -51.05
C GLN A 305 15.20 -21.39 -50.80
N LEU A 306 14.37 -21.26 -49.78
CA LEU A 306 13.75 -20.00 -49.36
C LEU A 306 14.79 -18.98 -48.89
N LEU A 307 15.61 -19.35 -47.90
CA LEU A 307 16.58 -18.44 -47.31
C LEU A 307 17.76 -18.15 -48.26
N GLY A 308 18.17 -19.08 -49.12
CA GLY A 308 19.28 -18.90 -50.05
C GLY A 308 19.05 -17.80 -51.09
N SER A 309 17.81 -17.64 -51.58
CA SER A 309 17.47 -16.69 -52.64
C SER A 309 16.95 -15.36 -52.09
N SER A 310 17.59 -14.25 -52.48
CA SER A 310 17.10 -12.89 -52.17
C SER A 310 15.70 -12.63 -52.75
N THR A 311 15.43 -13.14 -53.96
CA THR A 311 14.12 -13.08 -54.61
C THR A 311 13.05 -13.79 -53.79
N ASN A 312 13.37 -14.95 -53.21
CA ASN A 312 12.41 -15.76 -52.46
C ASN A 312 12.15 -15.13 -51.08
N ARG A 313 13.19 -14.60 -50.41
CA ARG A 313 13.03 -13.80 -49.19
C ARG A 313 12.16 -12.55 -49.41
N LEU A 314 12.35 -11.85 -50.53
CA LEU A 314 11.54 -10.68 -50.90
C LEU A 314 10.09 -11.05 -51.26
N ARG A 315 9.87 -12.18 -51.96
CA ARG A 315 8.52 -12.71 -52.22
C ARG A 315 7.79 -13.02 -50.91
N LEU A 316 8.46 -13.71 -49.98
CA LEU A 316 7.88 -14.05 -48.68
C LEU A 316 7.56 -12.80 -47.86
N ALA A 317 8.47 -11.81 -47.80
CA ALA A 317 8.21 -10.55 -47.13
C ALA A 317 6.95 -9.83 -47.67
N ARG A 318 6.75 -9.83 -48.99
CA ARG A 318 5.55 -9.23 -49.62
C ARG A 318 4.27 -10.02 -49.36
N GLU A 319 4.34 -11.35 -49.41
CA GLU A 319 3.22 -12.23 -49.07
C GLU A 319 2.78 -12.06 -47.60
N ILE A 320 3.75 -11.92 -46.69
CA ILE A 320 3.53 -11.59 -45.27
C ILE A 320 2.85 -10.23 -45.13
N VAL A 321 3.43 -9.18 -45.72
CA VAL A 321 2.88 -7.81 -45.66
C VAL A 321 1.44 -7.76 -46.19
N ALA A 322 1.16 -8.47 -47.28
CA ALA A 322 -0.20 -8.60 -47.80
C ALA A 322 -1.13 -9.34 -46.82
N ALA A 323 -0.69 -10.47 -46.24
CA ALA A 323 -1.51 -11.26 -45.31
C ALA A 323 -1.80 -10.54 -43.98
N VAL A 324 -0.84 -9.75 -43.48
CA VAL A 324 -0.96 -8.91 -42.27
C VAL A 324 -1.90 -7.73 -42.55
N ARG A 325 -1.59 -6.90 -43.55
CA ARG A 325 -2.37 -5.70 -43.91
C ARG A 325 -3.82 -6.04 -44.26
N ASN A 326 -4.05 -7.10 -45.05
CA ASN A 326 -5.41 -7.48 -45.49
C ASN A 326 -6.30 -8.02 -44.35
N ARG A 327 -5.77 -8.19 -43.13
CA ARG A 327 -6.52 -8.58 -41.92
C ARG A 327 -6.47 -7.52 -40.82
N GLY A 328 -5.82 -6.37 -41.05
CA GLY A 328 -5.59 -5.35 -40.03
C GLY A 328 -4.66 -5.81 -38.89
N ALA A 329 -3.88 -6.85 -39.10
CA ALA A 329 -3.02 -7.42 -38.06
C ALA A 329 -1.81 -6.51 -37.75
N ASP A 330 -1.34 -6.56 -36.51
CA ASP A 330 -0.34 -5.65 -35.95
C ASP A 330 1.12 -6.13 -36.18
N GLY A 331 1.34 -7.25 -36.86
CA GLY A 331 2.69 -7.75 -37.11
C GLY A 331 2.80 -9.21 -37.55
N VAL A 332 4.01 -9.75 -37.42
CA VAL A 332 4.39 -11.10 -37.84
C VAL A 332 5.33 -11.76 -36.85
N ASN A 333 5.15 -13.07 -36.63
CA ASN A 333 6.11 -13.93 -35.97
C ASN A 333 6.76 -14.89 -36.99
N LEU A 334 8.07 -15.10 -36.91
CA LEU A 334 8.83 -15.96 -37.82
C LEU A 334 9.32 -17.22 -37.11
N ASP A 335 8.65 -18.33 -37.40
CA ASP A 335 8.90 -19.65 -36.83
C ASP A 335 9.74 -20.50 -37.81
N PHE A 336 11.02 -20.69 -37.52
CA PHE A 336 12.00 -21.34 -38.41
C PHE A 336 12.79 -22.40 -37.64
N GLU A 337 12.23 -23.60 -37.51
CA GLU A 337 12.75 -24.63 -36.59
C GLU A 337 13.20 -25.96 -37.24
N PRO A 338 14.42 -26.44 -36.92
CA PRO A 338 15.56 -25.61 -36.52
C PRO A 338 15.93 -24.65 -37.67
N LEU A 339 16.71 -23.61 -37.39
CA LEU A 339 17.33 -22.85 -38.47
C LEU A 339 18.36 -23.73 -39.19
N ALA A 340 18.28 -23.84 -40.52
CA ALA A 340 19.17 -24.68 -41.31
C ALA A 340 20.64 -24.26 -41.11
N SER A 341 21.50 -25.24 -40.82
CA SER A 341 22.92 -24.98 -40.56
C SER A 341 23.58 -24.24 -41.73
N GLY A 342 24.28 -23.14 -41.41
CA GLY A 342 24.89 -22.21 -42.35
C GLY A 342 24.03 -21.02 -42.81
N TYR A 343 22.73 -20.95 -42.47
CA TYR A 343 21.80 -19.96 -43.02
C TYR A 343 21.48 -18.76 -42.09
N GLY A 344 22.29 -18.53 -41.05
CA GLY A 344 22.15 -17.39 -40.13
C GLY A 344 22.06 -16.02 -40.83
N PRO A 345 23.08 -15.60 -41.61
CA PRO A 345 23.06 -14.32 -42.32
C PRO A 345 21.86 -14.16 -43.26
N GLN A 346 21.41 -15.25 -43.87
CA GLN A 346 20.26 -15.32 -44.77
C GLN A 346 18.93 -15.16 -44.01
N PHE A 347 18.83 -15.69 -42.79
CA PHE A 347 17.69 -15.48 -41.90
C PHE A 347 17.64 -14.03 -41.40
N THR A 348 18.76 -13.46 -40.95
CA THR A 348 18.88 -12.02 -40.66
C THR A 348 18.46 -11.17 -41.86
N ALA A 349 18.87 -11.54 -43.08
CA ALA A 349 18.44 -10.86 -44.30
C ALA A 349 16.93 -11.00 -44.57
N LEU A 350 16.29 -12.12 -44.20
CA LEU A 350 14.83 -12.26 -44.27
C LEU A 350 14.16 -11.29 -43.28
N VAL A 351 14.53 -11.32 -42.00
CA VAL A 351 13.99 -10.45 -40.94
C VAL A 351 14.08 -8.98 -41.35
N ARG A 352 15.23 -8.53 -41.86
CA ARG A 352 15.45 -7.16 -42.33
C ARG A 352 14.64 -6.81 -43.59
N THR A 353 14.40 -7.78 -44.48
CA THR A 353 13.52 -7.59 -45.65
C THR A 353 12.06 -7.48 -45.23
N VAL A 354 11.61 -8.30 -44.26
CA VAL A 354 10.26 -8.24 -43.69
C VAL A 354 10.01 -6.89 -43.01
N ARG A 355 10.96 -6.39 -42.21
CA ARG A 355 10.94 -5.01 -41.68
C ARG A 355 10.82 -3.96 -42.77
N ALA A 356 11.68 -4.03 -43.79
CA ALA A 356 11.71 -3.04 -44.86
C ALA A 356 10.48 -3.04 -45.80
N GLU A 357 9.75 -4.17 -45.93
CA GLU A 357 8.48 -4.19 -46.66
C GLU A 357 7.28 -3.82 -45.75
N LEU A 358 7.31 -4.10 -44.44
CA LEU A 358 6.28 -3.65 -43.47
C LEU A 358 6.32 -2.14 -43.25
N ASP A 359 7.51 -1.57 -43.04
CA ASP A 359 7.71 -0.12 -42.82
C ASP A 359 7.27 0.76 -44.01
N LYS A 360 7.04 0.16 -45.20
CA LYS A 360 6.45 0.81 -46.38
C LYS A 360 4.92 0.93 -46.33
N VAL A 361 4.26 0.13 -45.49
CA VAL A 361 2.82 0.24 -45.22
C VAL A 361 2.59 1.18 -44.05
N ALA A 362 3.27 0.92 -42.93
CA ALA A 362 3.30 1.79 -41.76
C ALA A 362 4.48 1.39 -40.86
N LYS A 363 4.98 2.30 -40.03
CA LYS A 363 5.93 1.95 -38.96
C LYS A 363 5.17 1.43 -37.75
N GLY A 364 5.80 0.57 -36.95
CA GLY A 364 5.26 0.09 -35.67
C GLY A 364 4.75 -1.35 -35.68
N TYR A 365 4.66 -2.01 -36.83
CA TYR A 365 4.36 -3.45 -36.89
C TYR A 365 5.35 -4.25 -36.04
N GLN A 366 4.85 -5.15 -35.19
CA GLN A 366 5.69 -6.05 -34.42
C GLN A 366 6.33 -7.11 -35.32
N ILE A 367 7.62 -7.36 -35.12
CA ILE A 367 8.32 -8.53 -35.67
C ILE A 367 8.95 -9.30 -34.52
N THR A 368 8.56 -10.55 -34.37
CA THR A 368 9.21 -11.52 -33.48
C THR A 368 9.68 -12.73 -34.27
N PHE A 369 10.57 -13.53 -33.68
CA PHE A 369 10.96 -14.81 -34.23
C PHE A 369 11.26 -15.83 -33.14
N ASP A 370 11.05 -17.10 -33.47
CA ASP A 370 11.12 -18.19 -32.52
C ASP A 370 12.51 -18.81 -32.50
N THR A 371 12.90 -19.29 -31.32
CA THR A 371 14.12 -20.05 -31.10
C THR A 371 13.86 -21.16 -30.11
N LEU A 372 14.55 -22.29 -30.31
CA LEU A 372 14.55 -23.41 -29.37
C LEU A 372 14.99 -22.96 -27.97
N GLY A 373 14.60 -23.67 -26.91
CA GLY A 373 15.07 -23.37 -25.55
C GLY A 373 16.60 -23.40 -25.41
N PHE A 374 17.28 -24.22 -26.22
CA PHE A 374 18.74 -24.25 -26.35
C PHE A 374 19.23 -23.13 -27.28
N ILE A 375 20.25 -22.38 -26.84
CA ILE A 375 20.82 -21.29 -27.63
C ILE A 375 21.61 -21.81 -28.85
N GLY A 376 20.88 -22.14 -29.91
CA GLY A 376 21.39 -22.78 -31.11
C GLY A 376 22.12 -21.84 -32.08
N ASN A 377 22.13 -22.22 -33.36
CA ASN A 377 22.73 -21.49 -34.47
C ASN A 377 21.94 -20.24 -34.92
N TYR A 378 21.06 -19.70 -34.07
CA TYR A 378 20.25 -18.52 -34.38
C TYR A 378 21.10 -17.23 -34.27
N PRO A 379 21.02 -16.32 -35.26
CA PRO A 379 21.80 -15.09 -35.32
C PRO A 379 21.15 -13.98 -34.46
N ILE A 380 20.95 -14.26 -33.16
CA ILE A 380 20.05 -13.47 -32.30
C ILE A 380 20.46 -12.00 -32.17
N GLU A 381 21.75 -11.69 -32.20
CA GLU A 381 22.29 -10.33 -32.18
C GLU A 381 21.96 -9.59 -33.48
N ASP A 382 22.39 -10.12 -34.62
CA ASP A 382 22.20 -9.51 -35.94
C ASP A 382 20.72 -9.38 -36.33
N ALA A 383 19.89 -10.32 -35.90
CA ALA A 383 18.45 -10.36 -36.17
C ALA A 383 17.65 -9.41 -35.26
N THR A 384 18.12 -9.06 -34.06
CA THR A 384 17.46 -8.09 -33.16
C THR A 384 18.06 -6.68 -33.16
N ALA A 385 19.26 -6.52 -33.73
CA ALA A 385 19.90 -5.23 -33.96
C ALA A 385 19.05 -4.28 -34.81
N PRO A 386 19.27 -2.94 -34.77
CA PRO A 386 18.42 -1.94 -35.42
C PRO A 386 18.06 -2.26 -36.87
N GLY A 387 16.78 -2.11 -37.22
CA GLY A 387 16.21 -2.53 -38.51
C GLY A 387 15.86 -4.03 -38.61
N GLY A 388 15.97 -4.79 -37.52
CA GLY A 388 15.55 -6.19 -37.41
C GLY A 388 14.24 -6.40 -36.64
N ALA A 389 14.19 -7.51 -35.91
CA ALA A 389 13.08 -7.93 -35.05
C ALA A 389 13.04 -7.15 -33.72
N ASP A 390 11.83 -7.00 -33.19
CA ASP A 390 11.57 -6.33 -31.92
C ASP A 390 11.97 -7.18 -30.73
N ALA A 391 11.74 -8.50 -30.79
CA ALA A 391 12.13 -9.48 -29.78
C ALA A 391 12.27 -10.91 -30.34
N ILE A 392 12.79 -11.79 -29.50
CA ILE A 392 12.94 -13.23 -29.68
C ILE A 392 11.93 -13.91 -28.76
N PHE A 393 11.16 -14.86 -29.29
CA PHE A 393 10.46 -15.84 -28.45
C PHE A 393 11.42 -17.02 -28.22
N VAL A 394 11.66 -17.34 -26.95
CA VAL A 394 12.51 -18.47 -26.56
C VAL A 394 11.62 -19.58 -26.03
N MET A 395 11.57 -20.72 -26.72
CA MET A 395 10.76 -21.87 -26.31
C MET A 395 11.34 -22.53 -25.06
N GLY A 396 10.99 -22.02 -23.88
CA GLY A 396 11.38 -22.57 -22.57
C GLY A 396 10.67 -23.89 -22.22
N TYR A 397 10.62 -24.83 -23.15
CA TYR A 397 9.96 -26.13 -23.04
C TYR A 397 10.58 -27.20 -23.98
N ASP A 398 10.09 -28.44 -23.89
CA ASP A 398 10.62 -29.66 -24.52
C ASP A 398 12.14 -29.91 -24.36
N TYR A 399 12.75 -29.41 -23.27
CA TYR A 399 14.10 -29.82 -22.80
C TYR A 399 14.20 -31.35 -22.52
N ARG A 400 13.05 -32.02 -22.40
CA ARG A 400 12.91 -33.48 -22.34
C ARG A 400 11.89 -33.97 -23.39
N THR A 401 12.39 -34.46 -24.51
CA THR A 401 11.57 -35.07 -25.57
C THR A 401 11.00 -36.44 -25.16
N SER A 402 10.18 -37.04 -26.03
CA SER A 402 9.49 -38.32 -25.81
C SER A 402 10.40 -39.48 -25.35
N ALA A 403 11.65 -39.51 -25.82
CA ALA A 403 12.63 -40.55 -25.53
C ALA A 403 13.56 -40.26 -24.33
N HIS A 404 13.49 -39.10 -23.69
CA HIS A 404 14.41 -38.72 -22.61
C HIS A 404 14.29 -39.68 -21.41
N SER A 405 15.43 -40.07 -20.82
CA SER A 405 15.50 -40.86 -19.58
C SER A 405 16.65 -40.33 -18.71
N PRO A 406 16.45 -40.10 -17.40
CA PRO A 406 15.22 -40.25 -16.64
C PRO A 406 14.11 -39.28 -17.09
N VAL A 407 12.87 -39.58 -16.72
CA VAL A 407 11.73 -38.67 -16.94
C VAL A 407 11.82 -37.45 -16.01
N GLY A 408 10.98 -36.44 -16.23
CA GLY A 408 10.98 -35.17 -15.49
C GLY A 408 10.20 -34.10 -16.25
N SER A 409 10.13 -32.86 -15.75
CA SER A 409 9.48 -31.75 -16.48
C SER A 409 10.03 -31.60 -17.90
N ILE A 410 9.15 -31.28 -18.86
CA ILE A 410 9.57 -30.82 -20.19
C ILE A 410 10.16 -29.41 -20.15
N ALA A 411 9.89 -28.65 -19.10
CA ALA A 411 10.28 -27.27 -18.89
C ALA A 411 10.80 -27.07 -17.45
N PRO A 412 11.92 -27.69 -17.06
CA PRO A 412 12.42 -27.62 -15.69
C PRO A 412 12.96 -26.22 -15.39
N LEU A 413 12.56 -25.62 -14.25
CA LEU A 413 13.16 -24.36 -13.81
C LEU A 413 14.63 -24.55 -13.44
N SER A 414 14.96 -25.55 -12.61
CA SER A 414 16.34 -25.96 -12.34
C SER A 414 16.49 -27.49 -12.33
N ARG A 415 17.51 -28.02 -12.99
CA ARG A 415 17.87 -29.46 -12.97
C ARG A 415 19.38 -29.69 -13.16
N THR A 416 19.77 -30.92 -13.42
CA THR A 416 21.12 -31.26 -13.92
C THR A 416 21.10 -31.32 -15.45
N GLY A 417 21.95 -30.50 -16.08
CA GLY A 417 21.93 -30.27 -17.53
C GLY A 417 20.86 -29.25 -17.93
N TYR A 418 20.91 -28.83 -19.20
CA TYR A 418 20.29 -27.60 -19.69
C TYR A 418 18.82 -27.37 -19.28
N ASP A 419 18.54 -26.20 -18.71
CA ASP A 419 17.26 -25.83 -18.10
C ASP A 419 16.89 -24.35 -18.36
N ILE A 420 15.77 -23.88 -17.80
CA ILE A 420 15.27 -22.52 -18.03
C ILE A 420 16.22 -21.45 -17.46
N ASN A 421 16.91 -21.69 -16.35
CA ASN A 421 17.90 -20.74 -15.82
C ASN A 421 19.13 -20.67 -16.74
N GLU A 422 19.62 -21.81 -17.22
CA GLU A 422 20.73 -21.86 -18.20
C GLU A 422 20.35 -21.19 -19.53
N THR A 423 19.10 -21.37 -20.01
CA THR A 423 18.55 -20.64 -21.17
C THR A 423 18.55 -19.14 -20.94
N VAL A 424 17.92 -18.65 -19.88
CA VAL A 424 17.76 -17.21 -19.63
C VAL A 424 19.12 -16.54 -19.44
N ALA A 425 20.05 -17.17 -18.72
CA ALA A 425 21.42 -16.69 -18.59
C ALA A 425 22.15 -16.63 -19.95
N ALA A 426 22.05 -17.67 -20.77
CA ALA A 426 22.76 -17.73 -22.05
C ALA A 426 22.25 -16.70 -23.08
N TYR A 427 20.94 -16.44 -23.13
CA TYR A 427 20.37 -15.42 -24.02
C TYR A 427 20.66 -13.99 -23.51
N THR A 428 20.49 -13.72 -22.21
CA THR A 428 20.78 -12.38 -21.63
C THR A 428 22.27 -12.01 -21.66
N ALA A 429 23.17 -12.98 -21.79
CA ALA A 429 24.59 -12.74 -22.04
C ALA A 429 24.92 -12.28 -23.48
N ARG A 430 23.98 -12.40 -24.43
CA ARG A 430 24.20 -12.09 -25.86
C ARG A 430 23.32 -10.95 -26.40
N VAL A 431 22.10 -10.80 -25.89
CA VAL A 431 21.19 -9.70 -26.26
C VAL A 431 20.55 -9.06 -25.01
N PRO A 432 20.16 -7.78 -25.06
CA PRO A 432 19.48 -7.13 -23.93
C PRO A 432 18.23 -7.89 -23.48
N ALA A 433 17.97 -7.92 -22.17
CA ALA A 433 16.78 -8.58 -21.60
C ALA A 433 15.45 -8.11 -22.23
N SER A 434 15.37 -6.82 -22.62
CA SER A 434 14.25 -6.22 -23.36
C SER A 434 14.05 -6.73 -24.79
N LYS A 435 14.90 -7.65 -25.28
CA LYS A 435 14.72 -8.41 -26.52
C LYS A 435 14.20 -9.84 -26.32
N ILE A 436 13.99 -10.31 -25.09
CA ILE A 436 13.71 -11.73 -24.80
C ILE A 436 12.30 -11.91 -24.22
N ILE A 437 11.49 -12.76 -24.85
CA ILE A 437 10.21 -13.27 -24.35
C ILE A 437 10.42 -14.75 -24.00
N LEU A 438 10.20 -15.12 -22.73
CA LEU A 438 10.37 -16.51 -22.28
C LEU A 438 9.07 -17.30 -22.43
N GLY A 439 9.01 -18.18 -23.42
CA GLY A 439 7.91 -19.11 -23.63
C GLY A 439 7.79 -20.17 -22.53
N VAL A 440 6.59 -20.40 -22.04
CA VAL A 440 6.25 -21.45 -21.07
C VAL A 440 5.11 -22.34 -21.60
N PRO A 441 5.07 -23.63 -21.23
CA PRO A 441 4.08 -24.56 -21.75
C PRO A 441 2.80 -24.56 -20.91
N TYR A 442 1.64 -24.50 -21.55
CA TYR A 442 0.32 -24.87 -20.99
C TYR A 442 0.00 -26.35 -21.28
N TYR A 443 1.06 -27.14 -21.44
CA TYR A 443 1.03 -28.58 -21.64
C TYR A 443 2.18 -29.22 -20.86
N GLY A 444 2.19 -30.53 -20.85
CA GLY A 444 3.27 -31.34 -20.33
C GLY A 444 3.26 -32.68 -21.05
N ARG A 445 3.80 -33.70 -20.39
CA ARG A 445 3.93 -35.03 -20.97
C ARG A 445 3.65 -36.10 -19.92
N ALA A 446 3.15 -37.24 -20.39
CA ALA A 446 3.03 -38.46 -19.61
C ALA A 446 3.94 -39.54 -20.21
N TRP A 447 4.86 -40.07 -19.41
CA TRP A 447 5.80 -41.13 -19.80
C TRP A 447 5.41 -42.46 -19.17
N SER A 448 5.67 -43.57 -19.85
CA SER A 448 5.69 -44.89 -19.23
C SER A 448 7.03 -45.18 -18.56
N THR A 449 6.98 -45.74 -17.36
CA THR A 449 8.08 -45.81 -16.40
C THR A 449 8.10 -47.16 -15.68
N ASP A 450 9.27 -47.56 -15.21
CA ASP A 450 9.48 -48.82 -14.46
C ASP A 450 8.99 -48.72 -13.01
N THR A 451 9.00 -47.53 -12.42
CA THR A 451 8.63 -47.26 -11.02
C THR A 451 7.79 -45.99 -10.89
N ALA A 452 7.11 -45.82 -9.74
CA ALA A 452 6.39 -44.60 -9.38
C ALA A 452 7.31 -43.48 -8.82
N GLN A 453 8.63 -43.71 -8.74
CA GLN A 453 9.56 -42.79 -8.09
C GLN A 453 9.88 -41.61 -9.01
N LEU A 454 9.97 -40.41 -8.45
CA LEU A 454 10.33 -39.19 -9.17
C LEU A 454 11.62 -39.42 -9.99
N ASN A 455 11.58 -39.05 -11.27
CA ASN A 455 12.68 -39.23 -12.23
C ASN A 455 13.01 -40.71 -12.51
N ALA A 456 11.99 -41.56 -12.61
CA ALA A 456 12.13 -42.96 -13.02
C ALA A 456 12.72 -43.12 -14.43
N LYS A 457 13.13 -44.36 -14.75
CA LYS A 457 13.59 -44.72 -16.09
C LYS A 457 12.42 -44.69 -17.07
N ASN A 458 12.62 -44.06 -18.22
CA ASN A 458 11.65 -44.11 -19.32
C ASN A 458 11.69 -45.51 -19.97
N ILE A 459 10.52 -46.16 -20.05
CA ILE A 459 10.32 -47.45 -20.74
C ILE A 459 9.28 -47.34 -21.87
N SER A 460 8.95 -46.12 -22.29
CA SER A 460 7.88 -45.86 -23.26
C SER A 460 8.20 -46.44 -24.64
N GLY A 461 7.15 -46.94 -25.31
CA GLY A 461 7.24 -47.62 -26.59
C GLY A 461 6.02 -48.50 -26.82
N VAL A 462 6.03 -49.35 -27.86
CA VAL A 462 4.86 -50.18 -28.22
C VAL A 462 4.37 -51.03 -27.06
N GLN A 463 5.27 -51.75 -26.37
CA GLN A 463 4.89 -52.63 -25.26
C GLN A 463 4.22 -51.89 -24.09
N TYR A 464 4.80 -50.78 -23.63
CA TYR A 464 4.39 -50.09 -22.40
C TYR A 464 3.57 -48.81 -22.65
N GLY A 465 3.20 -48.53 -23.90
CA GLY A 465 2.59 -47.26 -24.31
C GLY A 465 3.62 -46.15 -24.51
N ALA A 466 3.35 -45.24 -25.45
CA ALA A 466 4.25 -44.15 -25.82
C ALA A 466 4.22 -42.95 -24.84
N SER A 467 5.25 -42.11 -24.86
CA SER A 467 5.30 -40.84 -24.12
C SER A 467 4.38 -39.81 -24.78
N SER A 468 3.21 -39.54 -24.19
CA SER A 468 2.17 -38.70 -24.80
C SER A 468 2.23 -37.26 -24.29
N THR A 469 2.08 -36.28 -25.17
CA THR A 469 1.73 -34.90 -24.78
C THR A 469 0.40 -34.88 -24.01
N VAL A 470 0.27 -34.00 -23.02
CA VAL A 470 -0.96 -33.81 -22.22
C VAL A 470 -1.18 -32.32 -21.99
N LEU A 471 -2.33 -31.79 -22.43
CA LEU A 471 -2.72 -30.38 -22.22
C LEU A 471 -3.05 -30.11 -20.74
N TYR A 472 -2.96 -28.86 -20.29
CA TYR A 472 -3.28 -28.48 -18.90
C TYR A 472 -4.69 -28.94 -18.48
N THR A 473 -5.72 -28.64 -19.27
CA THR A 473 -7.10 -29.10 -19.05
C THR A 473 -7.20 -30.62 -18.89
N SER A 474 -6.54 -31.38 -19.76
CA SER A 474 -6.50 -32.84 -19.77
C SER A 474 -5.77 -33.48 -18.59
N ALA A 475 -4.89 -32.72 -17.91
CA ALA A 475 -4.19 -33.19 -16.71
C ALA A 475 -5.05 -33.13 -15.45
N LEU A 476 -6.01 -32.21 -15.36
CA LEU A 476 -6.78 -31.96 -14.13
C LEU A 476 -7.59 -33.19 -13.65
N PRO A 477 -8.27 -33.98 -14.52
CA PRO A 477 -8.93 -35.21 -14.10
C PRO A 477 -7.95 -36.29 -13.60
N ILE A 478 -6.74 -36.33 -14.15
CA ILE A 478 -5.68 -37.28 -13.75
C ILE A 478 -5.17 -36.92 -12.35
N PHE A 479 -4.92 -35.62 -12.10
CA PHE A 479 -4.57 -35.11 -10.78
C PHE A 479 -5.69 -35.30 -9.74
N ALA A 480 -6.96 -35.15 -10.12
CA ALA A 480 -8.09 -35.43 -9.24
C ALA A 480 -8.21 -36.93 -8.89
N SER A 481 -7.89 -37.81 -9.83
CA SER A 481 -8.03 -39.28 -9.67
C SER A 481 -6.86 -39.93 -8.93
N HIS A 482 -5.66 -39.34 -9.01
CA HIS A 482 -4.41 -39.95 -8.50
C HIS A 482 -3.62 -39.06 -7.53
N GLY A 483 -4.16 -37.88 -7.19
CA GLY A 483 -3.48 -36.87 -6.39
C GLY A 483 -2.49 -36.03 -7.21
N LYS A 484 -2.17 -34.84 -6.70
CA LYS A 484 -1.19 -33.92 -7.28
C LYS A 484 -0.03 -33.71 -6.31
N ASN A 485 1.15 -34.20 -6.69
CA ASN A 485 2.40 -33.87 -6.02
C ASN A 485 3.05 -32.64 -6.69
N TYR A 486 4.12 -32.13 -6.09
CA TYR A 486 4.89 -31.02 -6.63
C TYR A 486 6.38 -31.31 -6.46
N GLU A 487 7.19 -31.12 -7.50
CA GLU A 487 8.65 -31.17 -7.41
C GLU A 487 9.24 -29.77 -7.40
N THR A 488 10.16 -29.56 -6.45
CA THR A 488 10.63 -28.25 -5.98
C THR A 488 11.88 -27.72 -6.71
N LYS A 489 12.69 -28.56 -7.36
CA LYS A 489 13.81 -28.07 -8.20
C LYS A 489 13.30 -27.67 -9.58
N GLU A 490 12.54 -28.55 -10.20
CA GLU A 490 11.99 -28.31 -11.55
C GLU A 490 10.76 -27.39 -11.54
N GLN A 491 10.20 -27.08 -10.36
CA GLN A 491 9.00 -26.25 -10.12
C GLN A 491 7.80 -26.71 -10.95
N VAL A 492 7.40 -27.97 -10.76
CA VAL A 492 6.43 -28.65 -11.62
C VAL A 492 5.44 -29.49 -10.81
N ALA A 493 4.17 -29.51 -11.20
CA ALA A 493 3.19 -30.43 -10.65
C ALA A 493 3.32 -31.81 -11.30
N TRP A 494 3.26 -32.88 -10.51
CA TRP A 494 3.41 -34.23 -11.05
C TRP A 494 2.57 -35.29 -10.32
N THR A 495 2.33 -36.42 -10.97
CA THR A 495 1.65 -37.57 -10.37
C THR A 495 2.08 -38.88 -11.03
N ALA A 496 1.95 -39.99 -10.31
CA ALA A 496 2.27 -41.33 -10.77
C ALA A 496 1.09 -42.29 -10.58
N TYR A 497 0.69 -42.98 -11.65
CA TYR A 497 -0.47 -43.87 -11.67
C TYR A 497 -0.20 -45.11 -12.50
N ARG A 498 -1.01 -46.16 -12.34
CA ARG A 498 -0.97 -47.35 -13.21
C ARG A 498 -1.96 -47.16 -14.36
N ARG A 499 -1.56 -47.52 -15.58
CA ARG A 499 -2.44 -47.58 -16.76
C ARG A 499 -2.14 -48.82 -17.56
N GLU A 500 -3.18 -49.54 -17.97
CA GLU A 500 -3.05 -50.68 -18.86
C GLU A 500 -2.78 -50.24 -20.31
N ASN A 501 -1.90 -50.97 -20.99
CA ASN A 501 -1.60 -50.85 -22.41
C ASN A 501 -1.66 -52.24 -23.04
N CYS A 502 -2.67 -52.47 -23.90
CA CYS A 502 -2.87 -53.73 -24.60
C CYS A 502 -2.38 -53.63 -26.04
N THR A 503 -1.60 -54.62 -26.48
CA THR A 503 -1.11 -54.73 -27.86
C THR A 503 -1.18 -56.18 -28.35
N GLN A 504 -1.29 -56.37 -29.67
CA GLN A 504 -1.32 -57.71 -30.27
C GLN A 504 -0.01 -58.50 -30.04
N THR A 505 1.13 -57.81 -29.96
CA THR A 505 2.46 -58.45 -29.81
C THR A 505 2.82 -58.78 -28.36
N TYR A 506 2.40 -57.95 -27.39
CA TYR A 506 2.85 -58.07 -26.00
C TYR A 506 1.72 -58.37 -25.00
N GLY A 507 0.48 -58.53 -25.47
CA GLY A 507 -0.70 -58.63 -24.60
C GLY A 507 -0.98 -57.32 -23.87
N CYS A 508 -1.68 -57.42 -22.73
CA CYS A 508 -1.94 -56.31 -21.83
C CYS A 508 -0.88 -56.24 -20.72
N VAL A 509 -0.20 -55.09 -20.61
CA VAL A 509 0.72 -54.79 -19.52
C VAL A 509 0.32 -53.49 -18.83
N THR A 510 0.55 -53.40 -17.52
CA THR A 510 0.16 -52.22 -16.72
C THR A 510 1.39 -51.54 -16.11
N PRO A 511 2.18 -50.78 -16.89
CA PRO A 511 3.32 -50.00 -16.38
C PRO A 511 2.89 -48.85 -15.47
N TRP A 512 3.87 -48.19 -14.85
CA TRP A 512 3.65 -46.87 -14.25
C TRP A 512 3.61 -45.80 -15.34
N ARG A 513 2.68 -44.86 -15.22
CA ARG A 513 2.67 -43.59 -15.93
C ARG A 513 3.06 -42.50 -14.95
N GLN A 514 4.01 -41.65 -15.35
CA GLN A 514 4.29 -40.40 -14.64
C GLN A 514 3.86 -39.24 -15.54
N LEU A 515 3.07 -38.32 -14.98
CA LEU A 515 2.61 -37.09 -15.63
C LEU A 515 3.30 -35.92 -14.95
N TYR A 516 3.91 -35.02 -15.73
CA TYR A 516 4.48 -33.75 -15.25
C TYR A 516 3.88 -32.60 -16.05
N ILE A 517 3.38 -31.58 -15.35
CA ILE A 517 2.62 -30.45 -15.90
C ILE A 517 3.01 -29.18 -15.14
N ASP A 518 3.20 -28.10 -15.88
CA ASP A 518 3.24 -26.76 -15.31
C ASP A 518 1.84 -26.31 -14.89
N ASP A 519 1.65 -26.09 -13.58
CA ASP A 519 0.45 -25.46 -13.03
C ASP A 519 0.72 -24.01 -12.64
N ALA A 520 -0.30 -23.28 -12.16
CA ALA A 520 -0.19 -21.88 -11.76
C ALA A 520 1.01 -21.59 -10.82
N ARG A 521 1.44 -22.56 -10.00
CA ARG A 521 2.61 -22.41 -9.13
C ARG A 521 3.94 -22.56 -9.89
N GLY A 522 4.04 -23.54 -10.80
CA GLY A 522 5.21 -23.71 -11.66
C GLY A 522 5.38 -22.56 -12.65
N LEU A 523 4.27 -22.11 -13.23
CA LEU A 523 4.20 -20.95 -14.12
C LEU A 523 4.54 -19.66 -13.38
N GLY A 524 3.98 -19.43 -12.18
CA GLY A 524 4.34 -18.29 -11.32
C GLY A 524 5.83 -18.24 -10.97
N ALA A 525 6.49 -19.39 -10.74
CA ALA A 525 7.94 -19.43 -10.53
C ALA A 525 8.74 -18.99 -11.78
N LYS A 526 8.25 -19.30 -12.99
CA LYS A 526 8.84 -18.84 -14.26
C LYS A 526 8.54 -17.38 -14.54
N TYR A 527 7.34 -16.91 -14.20
CA TYR A 527 6.95 -15.51 -14.30
C TYR A 527 7.70 -14.61 -13.30
N ALA A 528 8.09 -15.15 -12.14
CA ALA A 528 9.05 -14.52 -11.25
C ALA A 528 10.44 -14.38 -11.90
N LEU A 529 10.93 -15.41 -12.60
CA LEU A 529 12.22 -15.36 -13.32
C LEU A 529 12.22 -14.29 -14.43
N VAL A 530 11.14 -14.19 -15.22
CA VAL A 530 10.93 -13.13 -16.23
C VAL A 530 11.10 -11.74 -15.62
N ASN A 531 10.53 -11.51 -14.44
CA ASN A 531 10.66 -10.24 -13.73
C ASN A 531 12.05 -10.04 -13.12
N GLN A 532 12.65 -11.08 -12.54
CA GLN A 532 13.98 -11.05 -11.91
C GLN A 532 15.08 -10.67 -12.91
N TYR A 533 15.05 -11.23 -14.13
CA TYR A 533 16.00 -10.91 -15.20
C TYR A 533 15.60 -9.67 -16.02
N ASN A 534 14.51 -8.99 -15.64
CA ASN A 534 13.97 -7.83 -16.36
C ASN A 534 13.76 -8.12 -17.87
N LEU A 535 13.31 -9.34 -18.19
CA LEU A 535 13.03 -9.76 -19.57
C LEU A 535 11.87 -8.92 -20.15
N ARG A 536 11.77 -8.89 -21.48
CA ARG A 536 10.66 -8.19 -22.16
C ARG A 536 9.31 -8.76 -21.75
N GLY A 537 9.21 -10.08 -21.63
CA GLY A 537 7.92 -10.74 -21.48
C GLY A 537 7.94 -12.23 -21.17
N ALA A 538 6.74 -12.77 -20.95
CA ALA A 538 6.44 -14.18 -20.93
C ALA A 538 5.66 -14.58 -22.18
N GLY A 539 5.92 -15.78 -22.66
CA GLY A 539 5.26 -16.38 -23.83
C GLY A 539 4.41 -17.58 -23.43
N ILE A 540 3.30 -17.85 -24.12
CA ILE A 540 2.41 -18.98 -23.82
C ILE A 540 2.33 -19.92 -25.03
N TRP A 541 2.67 -21.19 -24.83
CA TRP A 541 2.36 -22.28 -25.75
C TRP A 541 1.40 -23.29 -25.10
N ALA A 542 0.09 -23.24 -25.35
CA ALA A 542 -0.62 -22.33 -26.24
C ALA A 542 -1.99 -21.95 -25.64
N LEU A 543 -2.55 -20.84 -26.11
CA LEU A 543 -3.89 -20.38 -25.73
C LEU A 543 -4.93 -21.42 -26.16
N GLY A 544 -5.84 -21.78 -25.25
CA GLY A 544 -6.83 -22.84 -25.45
C GLY A 544 -6.50 -24.12 -24.66
N TYR A 545 -5.22 -24.40 -24.41
CA TYR A 545 -4.82 -25.57 -23.60
C TYR A 545 -5.19 -25.43 -22.11
N ASP A 546 -5.45 -24.20 -21.69
CA ASP A 546 -6.04 -23.79 -20.41
C ASP A 546 -7.58 -23.88 -20.41
N GLY A 547 -8.24 -23.84 -21.57
CA GLY A 547 -9.70 -23.80 -21.71
C GLY A 547 -10.30 -22.66 -20.87
N THR A 548 -11.32 -22.97 -20.07
CA THR A 548 -11.96 -22.00 -19.16
C THR A 548 -11.34 -21.94 -17.76
N ARG A 549 -10.03 -22.19 -17.60
CA ARG A 549 -9.35 -22.25 -16.27
C ARG A 549 -8.77 -20.89 -15.84
N PRO A 550 -9.36 -20.19 -14.85
CA PRO A 550 -8.92 -18.86 -14.47
C PRO A 550 -7.55 -18.84 -13.77
N GLU A 551 -7.11 -19.95 -13.16
CA GLU A 551 -5.91 -19.97 -12.30
C GLU A 551 -4.60 -19.69 -13.05
N LEU A 552 -4.52 -19.95 -14.36
CA LEU A 552 -3.33 -19.61 -15.15
C LEU A 552 -3.30 -18.12 -15.53
N TRP A 553 -4.47 -17.55 -15.83
CA TRP A 553 -4.63 -16.11 -16.05
C TRP A 553 -4.43 -15.29 -14.77
N GLN A 554 -4.81 -15.83 -13.60
CA GLN A 554 -4.47 -15.22 -12.30
C GLN A 554 -2.95 -15.21 -12.08
N ALA A 555 -2.23 -16.27 -12.46
CA ALA A 555 -0.77 -16.27 -12.37
C ALA A 555 -0.12 -15.24 -13.32
N ILE A 556 -0.74 -14.94 -14.47
CA ILE A 556 -0.34 -13.81 -15.33
C ILE A 556 -0.63 -12.47 -14.66
N GLU A 557 -1.81 -12.31 -14.06
CA GLU A 557 -2.22 -11.09 -13.35
C GLU A 557 -1.27 -10.76 -12.19
N ASP A 558 -1.09 -11.69 -11.26
CA ASP A 558 -0.23 -11.57 -10.08
C ASP A 558 1.24 -11.21 -10.44
N HIS A 559 1.72 -11.68 -11.60
CA HIS A 559 3.12 -11.51 -12.03
C HIS A 559 3.36 -10.44 -13.10
N PHE A 560 2.34 -9.98 -13.83
CA PHE A 560 2.52 -9.06 -14.96
C PHE A 560 1.52 -7.91 -15.05
N VAL A 561 0.38 -7.95 -14.36
CA VAL A 561 -0.50 -6.77 -14.27
C VAL A 561 0.05 -5.81 -13.22
N THR A 562 -0.09 -4.52 -13.50
CA THR A 562 0.22 -3.41 -12.60
C THR A 562 -1.08 -2.96 -11.96
N ASP A 563 -1.33 -3.42 -10.74
CA ASP A 563 -2.37 -2.80 -9.92
C ASP A 563 -2.02 -1.32 -9.72
N THR A 564 -2.97 -0.43 -10.00
CA THR A 564 -2.85 1.03 -9.86
C THR A 564 -3.89 1.61 -8.89
N VAL A 565 -4.60 0.75 -8.15
CA VAL A 565 -5.77 1.11 -7.32
C VAL A 565 -5.41 1.00 -5.83
N PRO A 566 -5.15 2.13 -5.13
CA PRO A 566 -4.80 2.09 -3.71
C PRO A 566 -5.85 1.39 -2.83
N PRO A 567 -5.44 0.65 -1.77
CA PRO A 567 -6.37 -0.04 -0.88
C PRO A 567 -7.51 0.85 -0.37
N THR A 568 -8.75 0.38 -0.53
CA THR A 568 -9.94 1.14 -0.13
C THR A 568 -10.08 1.18 1.39
N VAL A 569 -10.19 2.40 1.95
CA VAL A 569 -10.37 2.64 3.39
C VAL A 569 -11.85 2.61 3.74
N SER A 570 -12.25 1.65 4.57
CA SER A 570 -13.63 1.51 5.05
C SER A 570 -13.91 2.26 6.36
N SER A 571 -12.91 2.49 7.21
CA SER A 571 -13.03 3.36 8.38
C SER A 571 -11.67 3.81 8.94
N THR A 572 -11.69 4.88 9.75
CA THR A 572 -10.57 5.39 10.54
C THR A 572 -11.04 5.80 11.93
N ALA A 573 -10.20 5.62 12.95
CA ALA A 573 -10.50 6.04 14.32
C ALA A 573 -9.24 6.35 15.13
N ALA A 574 -9.35 7.34 16.02
CA ALA A 574 -8.40 7.62 17.10
C ALA A 574 -9.14 7.55 18.44
N THR A 575 -8.52 7.01 19.49
CA THR A 575 -9.15 6.91 20.82
C THR A 575 -9.28 8.26 21.53
N SER A 576 -8.46 9.23 21.17
CA SER A 576 -8.43 10.60 21.71
C SER A 576 -7.69 11.52 20.74
N ALA A 577 -7.90 12.83 20.87
CA ALA A 577 -7.05 13.87 20.26
C ALA A 577 -5.91 14.32 21.21
N TYR A 578 -5.88 13.80 22.43
CA TYR A 578 -4.94 14.14 23.50
C TYR A 578 -4.29 12.88 24.10
N VAL A 579 -3.03 13.00 24.52
CA VAL A 579 -2.27 11.96 25.22
C VAL A 579 -1.47 12.59 26.36
N SER A 580 -1.48 11.96 27.55
CA SER A 580 -0.69 12.38 28.72
C SER A 580 0.03 11.17 29.30
N PRO A 581 1.23 10.83 28.78
CA PRO A 581 2.05 9.75 29.31
C PRO A 581 2.72 10.22 30.62
N ASN A 582 1.98 10.10 31.72
CA ASN A 582 2.39 10.52 33.06
C ASN A 582 2.44 9.36 34.08
N GLY A 583 1.86 8.20 33.73
CA GLY A 583 1.85 6.97 34.52
C GLY A 583 0.67 6.79 35.47
N ASP A 584 -0.37 7.66 35.44
CA ASP A 584 -1.55 7.57 36.32
C ASP A 584 -2.66 6.62 35.80
N GLY A 585 -2.49 6.05 34.60
CA GLY A 585 -3.43 5.14 33.95
C GLY A 585 -4.49 5.83 33.10
N ARG A 586 -4.41 7.15 32.88
CA ARG A 586 -5.38 7.96 32.13
C ARG A 586 -4.71 8.64 30.95
N SER A 587 -5.19 8.35 29.74
CA SER A 587 -4.65 8.95 28.51
C SER A 587 -3.16 8.71 28.27
N ASP A 588 -2.50 7.80 29.00
CA ASP A 588 -1.08 7.46 28.83
C ASP A 588 -0.74 7.02 27.40
N THR A 589 -1.72 6.48 26.67
CA THR A 589 -1.59 6.15 25.26
C THR A 589 -2.79 6.62 24.45
N VAL A 590 -2.52 7.05 23.21
CA VAL A 590 -3.52 7.12 22.14
C VAL A 590 -3.37 5.91 21.23
N THR A 591 -4.47 5.37 20.72
CA THR A 591 -4.45 4.41 19.62
C THR A 591 -5.10 5.04 18.39
N VAL A 592 -4.40 5.05 17.27
CA VAL A 592 -4.96 5.37 15.95
C VAL A 592 -5.07 4.11 15.10
N SER A 593 -6.05 4.07 14.21
CA SER A 593 -6.39 2.87 13.46
C SER A 593 -7.09 3.17 12.13
N MET A 594 -6.97 2.23 11.20
CA MET A 594 -7.60 2.24 9.88
C MET A 594 -8.05 0.83 9.52
N ALA A 595 -9.20 0.72 8.85
CA ALA A 595 -9.67 -0.51 8.24
C ALA A 595 -9.57 -0.37 6.71
N VAL A 596 -8.99 -1.39 6.07
CA VAL A 596 -8.85 -1.50 4.61
C VAL A 596 -9.24 -2.92 4.16
N THR A 597 -9.53 -3.08 2.88
CA THR A 597 -9.73 -4.38 2.24
C THR A 597 -8.43 -4.87 1.57
N GLY A 598 -8.33 -6.20 1.35
CA GLY A 598 -7.22 -6.83 0.62
C GLY A 598 -6.08 -7.39 1.50
N HIS A 599 -5.06 -7.94 0.83
CA HIS A 599 -3.78 -8.29 1.44
C HIS A 599 -2.87 -7.05 1.38
N ILE A 600 -2.44 -6.57 2.55
CA ILE A 600 -1.77 -5.26 2.69
C ILE A 600 -0.55 -5.33 3.60
N ARG A 601 0.48 -4.58 3.24
CA ARG A 601 1.52 -4.09 4.15
C ARG A 601 1.02 -2.80 4.79
N PHE A 602 1.37 -2.53 6.05
CA PHE A 602 1.08 -1.23 6.65
C PHE A 602 2.29 -0.66 7.39
N GLY A 603 2.31 0.65 7.51
CA GLY A 603 3.31 1.34 8.30
C GLY A 603 2.81 2.67 8.83
N TYR A 604 3.66 3.31 9.61
CA TYR A 604 3.33 4.58 10.25
C TYR A 604 4.56 5.45 10.48
N GLU A 605 4.29 6.74 10.64
CA GLU A 605 5.26 7.78 10.96
C GLU A 605 4.65 8.75 11.98
N ILE A 606 5.48 9.26 12.88
CA ILE A 606 5.12 10.28 13.87
C ILE A 606 6.13 11.42 13.77
N ALA A 607 5.64 12.64 13.70
CA ALA A 607 6.45 13.86 13.62
C ALA A 607 5.79 15.02 14.42
N PRO A 608 6.57 15.94 15.01
CA PRO A 608 6.02 17.15 15.64
C PRO A 608 5.43 18.09 14.59
N VAL A 609 4.48 18.93 15.00
CA VAL A 609 3.90 19.99 14.17
C VAL A 609 4.13 21.34 14.85
N VAL A 610 5.05 22.14 14.31
CA VAL A 610 5.50 23.42 14.88
C VAL A 610 5.07 24.54 13.94
N ALA A 611 4.32 25.53 14.46
CA ALA A 611 3.72 26.62 13.66
C ALA A 611 2.92 26.16 12.42
N GLY A 612 2.39 24.93 12.44
CA GLY A 612 1.68 24.31 11.31
C GLY A 612 2.56 23.52 10.34
N VAL A 613 3.89 23.69 10.41
CA VAL A 613 4.88 22.94 9.62
C VAL A 613 5.12 21.57 10.25
N LEU A 614 5.23 20.52 9.43
CA LEU A 614 5.59 19.18 9.86
C LEU A 614 7.11 19.08 10.04
N GLY A 615 7.57 18.68 11.23
CA GLY A 615 8.98 18.49 11.53
C GLY A 615 9.52 17.12 11.11
N ALA A 616 10.78 16.84 11.48
CA ALA A 616 11.43 15.56 11.22
C ALA A 616 10.75 14.39 11.96
N ARG A 617 10.79 13.20 11.35
CA ARG A 617 10.17 11.97 11.86
C ARG A 617 10.82 11.48 13.16
N ILE A 618 10.07 11.48 14.26
CA ILE A 618 10.55 11.05 15.60
C ILE A 618 10.34 9.54 15.87
N ARG A 619 9.37 8.90 15.21
CA ARG A 619 9.09 7.46 15.34
C ARG A 619 8.43 6.92 14.09
N SER A 620 8.62 5.64 13.81
CA SER A 620 8.08 4.95 12.64
C SER A 620 8.11 3.44 12.85
N GLY A 621 7.36 2.71 12.04
CA GLY A 621 7.49 1.27 11.87
C GLY A 621 6.68 0.76 10.68
N THR A 622 7.04 -0.43 10.21
CA THR A 622 6.28 -1.22 9.22
C THR A 622 5.90 -2.54 9.89
N VAL A 623 4.66 -3.01 9.66
CA VAL A 623 4.13 -4.22 10.29
C VAL A 623 3.31 -5.00 9.28
N GLU A 624 3.56 -6.30 9.16
CA GLU A 624 2.71 -7.22 8.41
C GLU A 624 1.63 -7.77 9.34
N ASN A 625 0.42 -7.21 9.27
CA ASN A 625 -0.75 -7.72 10.02
C ASN A 625 -2.07 -7.19 9.44
N LYS A 626 -3.16 -7.97 9.59
CA LYS A 626 -4.50 -7.66 9.04
C LYS A 626 -5.26 -6.50 9.73
N THR A 627 -4.63 -5.77 10.65
CA THR A 627 -5.23 -4.58 11.29
C THR A 627 -4.21 -3.46 11.40
N VAL A 628 -4.44 -2.37 10.65
CA VAL A 628 -3.65 -1.14 10.75
C VAL A 628 -3.99 -0.45 12.08
N LYS A 629 -3.12 -0.63 13.07
CA LYS A 629 -3.24 -0.05 14.42
C LYS A 629 -1.89 0.42 14.91
N VAL A 630 -1.86 1.62 15.48
CA VAL A 630 -0.67 2.23 16.07
C VAL A 630 -1.04 2.73 17.46
N VAL A 631 -0.39 2.19 18.48
CA VAL A 631 -0.44 2.71 19.84
C VAL A 631 0.73 3.67 20.02
N TRP A 632 0.48 4.86 20.55
CA TRP A 632 1.52 5.84 20.86
C TRP A 632 1.38 6.36 22.29
N ASP A 633 2.53 6.50 22.92
CA ASP A 633 2.84 6.63 24.35
C ASP A 633 3.64 7.92 24.61
N GLY A 634 3.70 8.83 23.63
CA GLY A 634 4.54 10.03 23.68
C GLY A 634 6.05 9.77 23.65
N GLN A 635 6.52 8.59 23.21
CA GLN A 635 7.94 8.29 23.02
C GLN A 635 8.38 8.34 21.55
N ALA A 636 9.61 8.78 21.34
CA ALA A 636 10.36 8.68 20.09
C ALA A 636 10.93 7.26 19.88
N HIS A 637 11.52 7.03 18.70
CA HIS A 637 12.32 5.84 18.43
C HIS A 637 13.50 5.75 19.42
N GLY A 638 13.60 4.65 20.16
CA GLY A 638 14.58 4.48 21.25
C GLY A 638 14.04 4.75 22.67
N GLY A 639 12.76 5.08 22.84
CA GLY A 639 12.08 5.10 24.15
C GLY A 639 12.18 6.40 24.95
N GLY A 640 12.88 7.42 24.44
CA GLY A 640 12.87 8.75 25.03
C GLY A 640 11.51 9.44 24.83
N HIS A 641 10.95 10.04 25.89
CA HIS A 641 9.72 10.84 25.79
C HIS A 641 9.99 12.15 25.02
N VAL A 642 9.04 12.55 24.17
CA VAL A 642 9.12 13.83 23.45
C VAL A 642 8.42 14.97 24.22
N PRO A 643 8.74 16.25 23.96
CA PRO A 643 8.12 17.38 24.66
C PRO A 643 6.59 17.48 24.48
N ASP A 644 5.93 18.21 25.36
CA ASP A 644 4.52 18.60 25.15
C ASP A 644 4.36 19.49 23.90
N GLY A 645 3.25 19.31 23.18
CA GLY A 645 3.01 19.94 21.89
C GLY A 645 2.14 19.11 20.95
N ARG A 646 1.97 19.59 19.71
CA ARG A 646 1.22 18.87 18.67
C ARG A 646 2.14 17.93 17.89
N TYR A 647 1.66 16.73 17.64
CA TYR A 647 2.28 15.71 16.80
C TYR A 647 1.29 15.21 15.77
N ARG A 648 1.77 14.84 14.59
CA ARG A 648 0.98 14.18 13.55
C ARG A 648 1.39 12.72 13.49
N ILE A 649 0.43 11.82 13.67
CA ILE A 649 0.57 10.41 13.36
C ILE A 649 0.02 10.20 11.94
N THR A 650 0.89 9.80 11.03
CA THR A 650 0.55 9.37 9.68
C THR A 650 0.55 7.85 9.65
N ILE A 651 -0.55 7.23 9.23
CA ILE A 651 -0.62 5.78 8.97
C ILE A 651 -0.92 5.54 7.50
N TRP A 652 -0.30 4.51 6.93
CA TRP A 652 -0.49 4.13 5.54
C TRP A 652 -0.67 2.62 5.41
N ALA A 653 -1.43 2.21 4.41
CA ALA A 653 -1.52 0.82 3.95
C ALA A 653 -1.24 0.78 2.45
N GLY A 654 -0.52 -0.25 2.01
CA GLY A 654 -0.26 -0.50 0.60
C GLY A 654 -0.43 -1.98 0.25
N ASP A 655 -0.77 -2.23 -1.00
CA ASP A 655 -0.92 -3.56 -1.60
C ASP A 655 0.45 -4.19 -1.97
N VAL A 656 0.45 -5.19 -2.86
CA VAL A 656 1.65 -5.88 -3.36
C VAL A 656 2.39 -5.11 -4.47
N SER A 657 1.71 -4.17 -5.13
CA SER A 657 2.24 -3.25 -6.16
C SER A 657 2.69 -1.91 -5.59
N ASP A 658 2.54 -1.74 -4.27
CA ASP A 658 2.93 -0.58 -3.46
C ASP A 658 2.10 0.70 -3.71
N ASN A 659 0.85 0.58 -4.20
CA ASN A 659 -0.08 1.71 -4.18
C ASN A 659 -0.53 1.99 -2.75
N ARG A 660 -0.47 3.25 -2.31
CA ARG A 660 -0.66 3.59 -0.88
C ARG A 660 -1.88 4.46 -0.63
N THR A 661 -2.68 4.06 0.36
CA THR A 661 -3.69 4.90 1.00
C THR A 661 -3.16 5.40 2.34
N THR A 662 -3.28 6.71 2.58
CA THR A 662 -2.68 7.38 3.74
C THR A 662 -3.73 8.13 4.54
N ARG A 663 -3.62 8.13 5.88
CA ARG A 663 -4.50 8.86 6.81
C ARG A 663 -3.68 9.50 7.93
N THR A 664 -4.10 10.68 8.37
CA THR A 664 -3.37 11.52 9.32
C THR A 664 -4.23 11.87 10.53
N PHE A 665 -3.61 11.93 11.71
CA PHE A 665 -4.24 12.30 12.97
C PHE A 665 -3.33 13.30 13.70
N ASP A 666 -3.87 14.49 14.01
CA ASP A 666 -3.18 15.46 14.86
C ASP A 666 -3.51 15.15 16.33
N ILE A 667 -2.48 14.79 17.10
CA ILE A 667 -2.54 14.47 18.54
C ILE A 667 -1.81 15.56 19.32
N ILE A 668 -2.34 15.95 20.47
CA ILE A 668 -1.68 16.85 21.43
C ILE A 668 -1.12 16.02 22.58
N ARG A 669 0.20 16.05 22.78
CA ARG A 669 0.84 15.58 24.01
C ARG A 669 0.79 16.72 25.03
N ASP A 670 0.19 16.47 26.18
CA ASP A 670 0.09 17.46 27.27
C ASP A 670 0.15 16.76 28.64
N THR A 671 1.30 16.87 29.30
CA THR A 671 1.58 16.30 30.63
C THR A 671 1.48 17.31 31.77
N ALA A 672 1.03 18.54 31.51
CA ALA A 672 1.04 19.63 32.47
C ALA A 672 -0.34 19.89 33.10
N PRO A 673 -0.53 19.68 34.43
CA PRO A 673 -1.81 19.97 35.08
C PRO A 673 -2.12 21.47 35.08
N MET A 674 -3.30 21.83 34.57
CA MET A 674 -3.69 23.23 34.40
C MET A 674 -3.68 24.07 35.70
N ALA A 675 -3.36 25.36 35.58
CA ALA A 675 -3.44 26.27 36.73
C ALA A 675 -4.91 26.50 37.17
N VAL A 676 -5.19 26.27 38.46
CA VAL A 676 -6.50 26.50 39.09
C VAL A 676 -6.33 27.38 40.33
N THR A 677 -7.13 28.45 40.43
CA THR A 677 -7.24 29.27 41.64
C THR A 677 -8.59 29.03 42.32
N THR A 678 -8.67 29.27 43.62
CA THR A 678 -9.92 29.10 44.38
C THR A 678 -9.94 29.93 45.66
N SER A 679 -11.12 30.30 46.13
CA SER A 679 -11.33 31.07 47.35
C SER A 679 -12.59 30.63 48.11
N ALA A 680 -12.66 31.01 49.39
CA ALA A 680 -13.80 30.81 50.27
C ALA A 680 -13.99 32.11 51.08
N THR A 681 -15.01 32.90 50.74
CA THR A 681 -15.15 34.28 51.24
C THR A 681 -16.56 34.52 51.81
N PRO A 682 -16.70 34.83 53.11
CA PRO A 682 -15.69 34.66 54.18
C PRO A 682 -15.33 33.17 54.39
N TRP A 683 -14.14 32.88 54.91
CA TRP A 683 -13.72 31.49 55.21
C TRP A 683 -14.28 30.96 56.54
N VAL A 684 -14.85 31.83 57.38
CA VAL A 684 -15.65 31.48 58.56
C VAL A 684 -17.10 31.85 58.27
N ILE A 685 -18.04 30.94 58.54
CA ILE A 685 -19.47 31.21 58.51
C ILE A 685 -20.11 31.03 59.88
N THR A 686 -21.09 31.89 60.15
CA THR A 686 -21.83 32.01 61.40
C THR A 686 -23.34 31.95 61.13
N PRO A 687 -23.92 30.79 60.77
CA PRO A 687 -25.32 30.72 60.35
C PRO A 687 -26.28 30.96 61.54
N ASN A 688 -26.78 32.18 61.65
CA ASN A 688 -27.54 32.70 62.78
C ASN A 688 -28.67 33.70 62.40
N GLY A 689 -28.73 34.15 61.14
CA GLY A 689 -29.78 35.04 60.64
C GLY A 689 -29.62 36.51 61.04
N ASP A 690 -28.38 37.02 61.14
CA ASP A 690 -28.13 38.47 61.24
C ASP A 690 -27.77 39.14 59.90
N GLY A 691 -27.58 38.34 58.84
CA GLY A 691 -27.22 38.80 57.50
C GLY A 691 -25.71 38.96 57.28
N ARG A 692 -24.86 38.54 58.22
CA ARG A 692 -23.41 38.74 58.17
C ARG A 692 -22.68 37.42 58.42
N GLY A 693 -22.05 36.89 57.38
CA GLY A 693 -21.33 35.62 57.45
C GLY A 693 -22.23 34.39 57.57
N ASP A 694 -23.55 34.51 57.37
CA ASP A 694 -24.48 33.37 57.29
C ASP A 694 -24.09 32.37 56.17
N THR A 695 -23.36 32.83 55.15
CA THR A 695 -22.90 32.05 54.00
C THR A 695 -21.47 32.39 53.60
N THR A 696 -20.81 31.47 52.90
CA THR A 696 -19.53 31.67 52.21
C THR A 696 -19.72 31.48 50.71
N VAL A 697 -19.07 32.31 49.90
CA VAL A 697 -18.96 32.08 48.45
C VAL A 697 -17.69 31.26 48.21
N LEU A 698 -17.86 30.02 47.77
CA LEU A 698 -16.79 29.13 47.34
C LEU A 698 -16.58 29.33 45.84
N ALA A 699 -15.49 29.97 45.43
CA ALA A 699 -15.23 30.31 44.03
C ALA A 699 -13.98 29.60 43.49
N TRP A 700 -13.89 29.50 42.16
CA TRP A 700 -12.74 28.97 41.44
C TRP A 700 -12.60 29.61 40.05
N SER A 701 -11.38 29.57 39.53
CA SER A 701 -11.08 29.83 38.11
C SER A 701 -9.95 28.91 37.65
N SER A 702 -9.92 28.63 36.35
CA SER A 702 -8.92 27.82 35.66
C SER A 702 -8.36 28.56 34.45
N ALA A 703 -7.18 28.16 33.98
CA ALA A 703 -6.55 28.73 32.79
C ALA A 703 -7.38 28.48 31.50
N GLU A 704 -8.09 27.35 31.42
CA GLU A 704 -9.00 27.04 30.32
C GLU A 704 -10.31 26.39 30.79
N SER A 705 -11.23 26.12 29.85
CA SER A 705 -12.55 25.57 30.17
C SER A 705 -12.52 24.06 30.42
N ALA A 706 -12.84 23.64 31.64
CA ALA A 706 -12.78 22.25 32.08
C ALA A 706 -13.95 21.85 32.98
N LEU A 707 -14.12 20.55 33.20
CA LEU A 707 -15.10 20.00 34.13
C LEU A 707 -14.54 20.06 35.57
N SER A 708 -14.97 21.06 36.32
CA SER A 708 -14.58 21.23 37.72
C SER A 708 -15.64 20.63 38.66
N SER A 709 -15.20 19.86 39.67
CA SER A 709 -16.07 19.33 40.73
C SER A 709 -15.61 19.79 42.11
N GLY A 710 -16.50 20.52 42.81
CA GLY A 710 -16.27 21.00 44.16
C GLY A 710 -16.83 20.03 45.19
N ARG A 711 -16.08 19.77 46.26
CA ARG A 711 -16.49 18.91 47.39
C ARG A 711 -16.11 19.57 48.71
N ILE A 712 -17.01 19.52 49.69
CA ILE A 712 -16.74 19.97 51.06
C ILE A 712 -16.62 18.74 51.95
N TYR A 713 -15.50 18.62 52.65
CA TYR A 713 -15.17 17.53 53.57
C TYR A 713 -15.30 17.99 55.02
N ASN A 714 -15.78 17.11 55.90
CA ASN A 714 -15.67 17.29 57.35
C ASN A 714 -14.30 16.79 57.88
N ALA A 715 -14.06 16.93 59.19
CA ALA A 715 -12.84 16.48 59.84
C ALA A 715 -12.54 14.96 59.72
N ALA A 716 -13.56 14.14 59.45
CA ALA A 716 -13.43 12.70 59.20
C ALA A 716 -13.22 12.35 57.71
N ASN A 717 -12.90 13.34 56.86
CA ASN A 717 -12.81 13.22 55.40
C ASN A 717 -14.08 12.68 54.70
N ALA A 718 -15.26 12.76 55.34
CA ALA A 718 -16.53 12.47 54.68
C ALA A 718 -17.03 13.69 53.88
N VAL A 719 -17.50 13.48 52.65
CA VAL A 719 -18.09 14.54 51.82
C VAL A 719 -19.46 14.92 52.37
N VAL A 720 -19.62 16.18 52.78
CA VAL A 720 -20.89 16.72 53.32
C VAL A 720 -21.69 17.50 52.28
N ARG A 721 -21.04 18.02 51.23
CA ARG A 721 -21.68 18.70 50.09
C ARG A 721 -20.80 18.57 48.85
N SER A 722 -21.39 18.47 47.67
CA SER A 722 -20.68 18.45 46.39
C SER A 722 -21.47 19.14 45.27
N TRP A 723 -20.77 19.51 44.20
CA TRP A 723 -21.32 20.03 42.93
C TRP A 723 -20.31 19.83 41.80
N SER A 724 -20.75 19.99 40.55
CA SER A 724 -19.90 20.02 39.35
C SER A 724 -20.37 21.09 38.37
N ARG A 725 -19.43 21.71 37.63
CA ARG A 725 -19.70 22.71 36.59
C ARG A 725 -18.56 22.73 35.58
N THR A 726 -18.90 22.78 34.29
CA THR A 726 -17.95 23.04 33.21
C THR A 726 -17.77 24.55 33.00
N GLY A 727 -16.55 25.02 32.76
CA GLY A 727 -16.24 26.41 32.43
C GLY A 727 -14.80 26.80 32.77
N THR A 728 -14.46 28.08 32.56
CA THR A 728 -13.19 28.70 33.03
C THR A 728 -13.27 29.24 34.46
N ALA A 729 -14.48 29.38 35.01
CA ALA A 729 -14.71 29.84 36.37
C ALA A 729 -16.09 29.42 36.89
N GLY A 730 -16.26 29.50 38.21
CA GLY A 730 -17.56 29.31 38.84
C GLY A 730 -17.57 29.65 40.32
N SER A 731 -18.77 29.73 40.89
CA SER A 731 -18.97 29.92 42.32
C SER A 731 -20.16 29.11 42.85
N PHE A 732 -20.11 28.80 44.14
CA PHE A 732 -21.15 28.11 44.88
C PHE A 732 -21.30 28.73 46.27
N THR A 733 -22.46 29.30 46.56
CA THR A 733 -22.77 29.86 47.89
C THR A 733 -23.16 28.74 48.84
N TRP A 734 -22.37 28.55 49.90
CA TRP A 734 -22.62 27.53 50.92
C TRP A 734 -23.03 28.16 52.25
N ASN A 735 -24.08 27.60 52.86
CA ASN A 735 -24.69 28.07 54.10
C ASN A 735 -24.47 27.11 55.28
N GLY A 736 -23.49 26.20 55.22
CA GLY A 736 -23.23 25.25 56.32
C GLY A 736 -24.25 24.11 56.45
N ARG A 737 -24.98 23.79 55.37
CA ARG A 737 -25.86 22.61 55.29
C ARG A 737 -25.25 21.50 54.42
N ASN A 738 -25.65 20.26 54.68
CA ASN A 738 -25.23 19.10 53.90
C ASN A 738 -26.00 19.00 52.57
N THR A 739 -25.80 17.92 51.79
CA THR A 739 -26.58 17.64 50.56
C THR A 739 -28.08 17.55 50.83
N ALA A 740 -28.50 16.89 51.93
CA ALA A 740 -29.90 16.74 52.36
C ALA A 740 -30.50 17.99 53.06
N GLY A 741 -29.82 19.14 53.01
CA GLY A 741 -30.31 20.39 53.62
C GLY A 741 -30.24 20.45 55.16
N SER A 742 -29.77 19.40 55.84
CA SER A 742 -29.58 19.38 57.30
C SER A 742 -28.43 20.30 57.73
N TRP A 743 -28.56 20.94 58.89
CA TRP A 743 -27.49 21.76 59.47
C TRP A 743 -26.30 20.92 59.92
N LEU A 744 -25.09 21.27 59.48
CA LEU A 744 -23.87 20.63 59.91
C LEU A 744 -23.40 21.17 61.29
N PRO A 745 -22.66 20.40 62.10
CA PRO A 745 -22.13 20.85 63.38
C PRO A 745 -21.08 21.95 63.22
N SER A 746 -20.82 22.70 64.30
CA SER A 746 -19.67 23.62 64.33
C SER A 746 -18.38 22.82 64.21
N GLY A 747 -17.42 23.31 63.44
CA GLY A 747 -16.16 22.61 63.19
C GLY A 747 -15.37 23.17 62.01
N ARG A 748 -14.21 22.57 61.77
CA ARG A 748 -13.37 22.84 60.59
C ARG A 748 -13.76 21.89 59.45
N TYR A 749 -13.86 22.45 58.26
CA TYR A 749 -14.19 21.78 57.01
C TYR A 749 -13.15 22.15 55.95
N ARG A 750 -13.06 21.35 54.89
CA ARG A 750 -12.14 21.56 53.77
C ARG A 750 -12.92 21.56 52.47
N TYR A 751 -13.00 22.71 51.81
CA TYR A 751 -13.48 22.78 50.43
C TYR A 751 -12.33 22.40 49.51
N ARG A 752 -12.56 21.39 48.65
CA ARG A 752 -11.61 20.93 47.62
C ARG A 752 -12.24 21.12 46.26
N ILE A 753 -11.52 21.73 45.34
CA ILE A 753 -11.82 21.73 43.91
C ILE A 753 -10.97 20.65 43.23
N PHE A 754 -11.57 19.90 42.32
CA PHE A 754 -10.90 18.97 41.40
C PHE A 754 -11.25 19.42 39.99
N THR A 755 -10.25 19.59 39.13
CA THR A 755 -10.44 19.97 37.72
C THR A 755 -9.58 19.06 36.85
N ASP A 756 -10.18 18.41 35.88
CA ASP A 756 -9.51 17.58 34.87
C ASP A 756 -9.44 18.39 33.55
N ASP A 757 -8.27 18.48 32.92
CA ASP A 757 -8.10 19.09 31.59
C ASP A 757 -8.48 18.13 30.43
N LYS A 758 -8.23 18.56 29.19
CA LYS A 758 -8.59 17.77 27.98
C LYS A 758 -7.69 16.55 27.74
N ALA A 759 -6.46 16.53 28.26
CA ALA A 759 -5.62 15.35 28.26
C ALA A 759 -5.93 14.43 29.45
N GLY A 760 -6.53 14.98 30.51
CA GLY A 760 -6.96 14.27 31.70
C GLY A 760 -6.12 14.57 32.94
N ASN A 761 -5.14 15.48 32.85
CA ASN A 761 -4.32 15.85 34.01
C ASN A 761 -5.21 16.56 35.04
N ARG A 762 -5.02 16.21 36.32
CA ARG A 762 -5.93 16.61 37.39
C ARG A 762 -5.29 17.58 38.38
N THR A 763 -5.78 18.81 38.38
CA THR A 763 -5.44 19.81 39.40
C THR A 763 -6.39 19.70 40.59
N VAL A 764 -5.83 19.72 41.81
CA VAL A 764 -6.57 19.61 43.06
C VAL A 764 -6.12 20.70 44.02
N VAL A 765 -7.05 21.55 44.48
CA VAL A 765 -6.74 22.65 45.41
C VAL A 765 -7.70 22.64 46.60
N ASP A 766 -7.17 22.79 47.81
CA ASP A 766 -7.94 22.88 49.05
C ASP A 766 -8.02 24.32 49.58
N ARG A 767 -9.14 24.65 50.24
CA ARG A 767 -9.32 25.84 51.07
C ARG A 767 -10.02 25.47 52.40
N PRO A 768 -9.56 26.02 53.54
CA PRO A 768 -10.23 25.82 54.81
C PRO A 768 -11.55 26.59 54.84
N VAL A 769 -12.58 25.99 55.46
CA VAL A 769 -13.86 26.64 55.75
C VAL A 769 -14.28 26.27 57.17
N VAL A 770 -14.75 27.22 57.97
CA VAL A 770 -15.17 26.98 59.36
C VAL A 770 -16.65 27.27 59.52
N ILE A 771 -17.40 26.35 60.12
CA ILE A 771 -18.72 26.64 60.67
C ILE A 771 -18.53 26.94 62.15
N ASP A 772 -18.84 28.15 62.59
CA ASP A 772 -18.89 28.48 64.02
C ASP A 772 -20.28 28.99 64.42
N LYS A 773 -20.99 28.18 65.21
CA LYS A 773 -22.31 28.49 65.78
C LYS A 773 -22.23 28.77 67.29
N THR A 774 -21.04 28.99 67.83
CA THR A 774 -20.80 29.23 69.27
C THR A 774 -21.58 30.45 69.74
N LEU A 775 -21.53 31.54 68.99
CA LEU A 775 -22.34 32.73 69.19
C LEU A 775 -23.70 32.57 68.48
N ALA A 776 -24.75 32.32 69.26
CA ALA A 776 -26.04 31.86 68.72
C ALA A 776 -27.09 32.95 68.57
N SER A 777 -27.08 33.97 69.44
CA SER A 777 -27.95 35.14 69.33
C SER A 777 -27.42 36.34 70.10
N LEU A 778 -27.88 37.52 69.69
CA LEU A 778 -27.87 38.78 70.43
C LEU A 778 -29.26 39.40 70.23
N THR A 779 -29.86 39.90 71.30
CA THR A 779 -31.14 40.63 71.31
C THR A 779 -31.07 41.81 72.28
N TRP A 780 -32.01 42.74 72.13
CA TRP A 780 -32.33 43.74 73.15
C TRP A 780 -33.70 43.42 73.75
N SER A 781 -33.93 43.78 75.02
CA SER A 781 -35.26 43.63 75.66
C SER A 781 -36.34 44.55 75.08
N SER A 782 -35.95 45.56 74.31
CA SER A 782 -36.81 46.35 73.42
C SER A 782 -35.98 46.92 72.27
N SER A 783 -36.60 47.14 71.11
CA SER A 783 -35.98 47.84 69.97
C SER A 783 -35.94 49.36 70.15
N ARG A 784 -36.74 49.91 71.07
CA ARG A 784 -36.82 51.33 71.44
C ARG A 784 -36.75 51.49 72.96
N VAL A 785 -36.01 52.47 73.46
CA VAL A 785 -35.87 52.75 74.91
C VAL A 785 -35.92 54.25 75.18
N ARG A 786 -36.63 54.67 76.24
CA ARG A 786 -36.65 56.08 76.66
C ARG A 786 -35.30 56.48 77.26
N ARG A 787 -34.75 57.62 76.84
CA ARG A 787 -33.47 58.16 77.31
C ARG A 787 -33.45 58.26 78.83
N GLY A 788 -32.41 57.69 79.45
CA GLY A 788 -32.23 57.63 80.91
C GLY A 788 -32.84 56.38 81.57
N THR A 789 -33.64 55.59 80.84
CA THR A 789 -34.10 54.27 81.30
C THR A 789 -33.13 53.16 80.88
N THR A 790 -33.32 51.95 81.41
CA THR A 790 -32.43 50.80 81.16
C THR A 790 -33.02 49.84 80.12
N VAL A 791 -32.19 49.40 79.17
CA VAL A 791 -32.50 48.31 78.22
C VAL A 791 -31.46 47.20 78.37
N THR A 792 -31.91 45.95 78.23
CA THR A 792 -31.05 44.77 78.46
C THR A 792 -30.55 44.21 77.13
N ALA A 793 -29.24 44.15 76.93
CA ALA A 793 -28.62 43.37 75.87
C ALA A 793 -28.46 41.92 76.33
N THR A 794 -29.05 40.96 75.63
CA THR A 794 -28.97 39.53 75.97
C THR A 794 -28.31 38.77 74.82
N TYR A 795 -27.28 37.98 75.11
CA TYR A 795 -26.62 37.11 74.14
C TYR A 795 -26.63 35.65 74.61
N ARG A 796 -26.65 34.72 73.66
CA ARG A 796 -26.58 33.28 73.94
C ARG A 796 -25.37 32.64 73.28
N LEU A 797 -24.67 31.84 74.07
CA LEU A 797 -23.58 30.98 73.62
C LEU A 797 -24.01 29.50 73.64
N ARG A 798 -23.61 28.74 72.62
CA ARG A 798 -23.77 27.28 72.51
C ARG A 798 -22.50 26.50 72.91
N GLY A 799 -21.40 27.20 73.17
CA GLY A 799 -20.12 26.65 73.61
C GLY A 799 -19.34 27.71 74.41
N ALA A 800 -18.24 27.33 75.04
CA ALA A 800 -17.40 28.29 75.75
C ALA A 800 -16.66 29.23 74.77
N ALA A 801 -16.51 30.50 75.15
CA ALA A 801 -15.83 31.52 74.35
C ALA A 801 -15.24 32.63 75.24
N ARG A 802 -14.24 33.35 74.71
CA ARG A 802 -13.90 34.69 75.23
C ARG A 802 -14.77 35.72 74.55
N VAL A 803 -15.45 36.58 75.32
CA VAL A 803 -16.40 37.56 74.77
C VAL A 803 -16.07 39.01 75.10
N THR A 804 -16.23 39.87 74.10
CA THR A 804 -16.17 41.33 74.21
C THR A 804 -17.51 41.91 73.79
N LEU A 805 -18.20 42.57 74.72
CA LEU A 805 -19.49 43.24 74.47
C LEU A 805 -19.29 44.75 74.60
N ALA A 806 -19.61 45.49 73.53
CA ALA A 806 -19.58 46.94 73.53
C ALA A 806 -20.74 47.54 72.72
N ILE A 807 -21.11 48.77 73.07
CA ILE A 807 -22.14 49.59 72.43
C ILE A 807 -21.45 50.66 71.57
N TYR A 808 -21.93 50.81 70.35
CA TYR A 808 -21.39 51.74 69.35
C TYR A 808 -22.46 52.73 68.90
N LYS A 809 -22.07 53.97 68.64
CA LYS A 809 -22.84 54.94 67.85
C LYS A 809 -22.16 55.07 66.48
N GLY A 810 -22.80 54.56 65.43
CA GLY A 810 -22.15 54.39 64.12
C GLY A 810 -20.99 53.38 64.21
N THR A 811 -19.77 53.90 64.05
CA THR A 811 -18.49 53.18 64.21
C THR A 811 -17.79 53.45 65.55
N THR A 812 -18.13 54.56 66.25
CA THR A 812 -17.49 54.96 67.51
C THR A 812 -18.00 54.09 68.67
N GLU A 813 -17.09 53.52 69.45
CA GLU A 813 -17.43 52.82 70.69
C GLU A 813 -17.80 53.85 71.76
N VAL A 814 -18.99 53.72 72.38
CA VAL A 814 -19.47 54.66 73.42
C VAL A 814 -19.49 54.04 74.81
N ARG A 815 -19.60 52.71 74.92
CA ARG A 815 -19.61 52.00 76.21
C ARG A 815 -19.16 50.56 76.03
N ARG A 816 -18.20 50.10 76.83
CA ARG A 816 -17.87 48.67 76.95
C ARG A 816 -18.53 48.07 78.19
N ALA A 817 -18.99 46.83 78.05
CA ALA A 817 -19.47 46.00 79.15
C ALA A 817 -18.37 45.06 79.63
N TYR A 818 -17.73 44.32 78.71
CA TYR A 818 -16.65 43.36 79.00
C TYR A 818 -15.62 43.34 77.86
N THR A 819 -14.36 43.04 78.17
CA THR A 819 -13.29 42.68 77.20
C THR A 819 -12.84 41.24 77.46
N GLU A 820 -12.74 40.41 76.42
CA GLU A 820 -12.21 39.02 76.43
C GLU A 820 -12.70 38.11 77.57
N ARG A 821 -13.87 38.39 78.14
CA ARG A 821 -14.38 37.66 79.30
C ARG A 821 -14.60 36.20 78.94
N SER A 822 -13.86 35.29 79.57
CA SER A 822 -14.09 33.86 79.42
C SER A 822 -15.44 33.50 80.03
N VAL A 823 -16.30 32.83 79.25
CA VAL A 823 -17.65 32.40 79.64
C VAL A 823 -17.97 31.04 79.05
N ALA A 824 -18.80 30.27 79.75
CA ALA A 824 -19.28 28.96 79.31
C ALA A 824 -20.41 29.08 78.28
N ALA A 825 -20.95 27.94 77.83
CA ALA A 825 -22.23 27.92 77.13
C ALA A 825 -23.35 28.40 78.08
N GLY A 826 -24.26 29.24 77.60
CA GLY A 826 -25.30 29.85 78.44
C GLY A 826 -25.96 31.06 77.80
N THR A 827 -26.92 31.64 78.51
CA THR A 827 -27.52 32.94 78.17
C THR A 827 -27.01 33.97 79.17
N TYR A 828 -26.55 35.12 78.67
CA TYR A 828 -25.97 36.19 79.46
C TYR A 828 -26.62 37.53 79.11
N SER A 829 -26.96 38.31 80.13
CA SER A 829 -27.63 39.59 79.98
C SER A 829 -26.80 40.72 80.58
N TRP A 830 -26.87 41.90 79.98
CA TRP A 830 -26.21 43.12 80.44
C TRP A 830 -27.15 44.31 80.35
N ASN A 831 -27.29 45.02 81.47
CA ASN A 831 -28.18 46.17 81.59
C ASN A 831 -27.45 47.46 81.18
N TRP A 832 -27.97 48.13 80.16
CA TRP A 832 -27.45 49.41 79.68
C TRP A 832 -28.41 50.55 80.00
N ASN A 833 -27.96 51.52 80.78
CA ASN A 833 -28.72 52.69 81.25
C ASN A 833 -28.61 53.92 80.32
N GLY A 834 -28.26 53.71 79.04
CA GLY A 834 -28.08 54.78 78.06
C GLY A 834 -26.87 55.70 78.30
N ARG A 835 -25.91 55.32 79.17
CA ARG A 835 -24.71 56.12 79.46
C ARG A 835 -23.46 55.59 78.77
N ASP A 836 -22.50 56.49 78.57
CA ASP A 836 -21.18 56.19 77.99
C ASP A 836 -20.21 55.58 79.01
N GLN A 837 -18.95 55.36 78.61
CA GLN A 837 -17.90 54.83 79.49
C GLN A 837 -17.67 55.68 80.75
N ASN A 838 -17.81 57.00 80.65
CA ASN A 838 -17.57 57.98 81.71
C ASN A 838 -18.83 58.25 82.57
N GLY A 839 -19.98 57.66 82.21
CA GLY A 839 -21.25 57.85 82.90
C GLY A 839 -22.11 59.00 82.37
N VAL A 840 -21.71 59.68 81.29
CA VAL A 840 -22.48 60.75 80.65
C VAL A 840 -23.69 60.15 79.94
N LEU A 841 -24.86 60.80 80.09
CA LEU A 841 -26.12 60.32 79.48
C LEU A 841 -26.16 60.66 77.99
N LEU A 842 -25.98 59.63 77.16
CA LEU A 842 -25.86 59.78 75.70
C LEU A 842 -27.12 60.42 75.08
N PRO A 843 -26.97 61.14 73.95
CA PRO A 843 -28.09 61.77 73.26
C PRO A 843 -29.02 60.73 72.59
N ARG A 844 -30.15 61.22 72.08
CA ARG A 844 -31.08 60.43 71.25
C ARG A 844 -30.39 59.85 70.00
N GLY A 845 -30.97 58.78 69.45
CA GLY A 845 -30.56 58.17 68.19
C GLY A 845 -30.36 56.66 68.25
N SER A 846 -29.82 56.08 67.17
CA SER A 846 -29.57 54.64 67.04
C SER A 846 -28.20 54.24 67.60
N TYR A 847 -28.19 53.21 68.44
CA TYR A 847 -27.03 52.60 69.08
C TYR A 847 -27.00 51.11 68.77
N LYS A 848 -25.80 50.51 68.74
CA LYS A 848 -25.59 49.14 68.28
C LYS A 848 -24.76 48.36 69.29
N ALA A 849 -25.35 47.35 69.92
CA ALA A 849 -24.57 46.33 70.62
C ALA A 849 -23.81 45.49 69.59
N VAL A 850 -22.52 45.28 69.83
CA VAL A 850 -21.69 44.32 69.11
C VAL A 850 -21.10 43.37 70.14
N ILE A 851 -21.37 42.09 69.96
CA ILE A 851 -20.77 41.00 70.74
C ILE A 851 -19.78 40.28 69.83
N THR A 852 -18.50 40.31 70.21
CA THR A 852 -17.44 39.49 69.61
C THR A 852 -17.23 38.27 70.49
N ALA A 853 -17.18 37.08 69.92
CA ALA A 853 -16.94 35.83 70.64
C ALA A 853 -15.88 34.99 69.94
N THR A 854 -14.77 34.74 70.63
CA THR A 854 -13.65 33.91 70.16
C THR A 854 -13.77 32.51 70.74
N SER A 855 -13.97 31.52 69.87
CA SER A 855 -14.01 30.09 70.20
C SER A 855 -12.66 29.42 69.86
N SER A 856 -12.57 28.09 70.01
CA SER A 856 -11.45 27.28 69.48
C SER A 856 -11.48 27.10 67.96
N LEU A 857 -12.55 27.54 67.29
CA LEU A 857 -12.75 27.43 65.85
C LEU A 857 -12.46 28.74 65.12
N ALA A 858 -13.00 29.86 65.61
CA ALA A 858 -12.86 31.18 65.00
C ALA A 858 -13.25 32.34 65.95
N THR A 859 -13.00 33.57 65.50
CA THR A 859 -13.59 34.78 66.10
C THR A 859 -14.86 35.17 65.33
N THR A 860 -15.98 35.18 66.03
CA THR A 860 -17.32 35.46 65.48
C THR A 860 -17.84 36.81 66.00
N LYS A 861 -18.76 37.45 65.28
CA LYS A 861 -19.39 38.71 65.70
C LYS A 861 -20.89 38.70 65.38
N LEU A 862 -21.70 39.18 66.31
CA LEU A 862 -23.10 39.56 66.09
C LEU A 862 -23.29 41.04 66.42
N SER A 863 -24.26 41.68 65.75
CA SER A 863 -24.66 43.04 66.13
C SER A 863 -26.17 43.28 66.03
N ARG A 864 -26.73 44.02 66.99
CA ARG A 864 -28.15 44.44 66.97
C ARG A 864 -28.29 45.88 67.44
N SER A 865 -29.16 46.62 66.76
CA SER A 865 -29.43 48.04 67.06
C SER A 865 -30.60 48.21 68.05
N VAL A 866 -30.58 49.33 68.77
CA VAL A 866 -31.65 49.86 69.62
C VAL A 866 -31.72 51.37 69.42
N THR A 867 -32.93 51.93 69.39
CA THR A 867 -33.15 53.38 69.31
C THR A 867 -33.37 53.96 70.70
N VAL A 868 -32.64 55.02 71.05
CA VAL A 868 -32.84 55.80 72.27
C VAL A 868 -33.67 57.05 71.94
N GLU A 869 -34.85 57.18 72.57
CA GLU A 869 -35.91 58.17 72.30
C GLU A 869 -36.18 59.11 73.48
#